data_AF-A0A9Q1CT07-F1
#
_entry.id   AF-A0A9Q1CT07-F1
#
_cell.length_a   1.000
_cell.length_b   1.000
_cell.length_c   1.000
_cell.angle_alpha   90.00
_cell.angle_beta   90.00
_cell.angle_gamma   90.00
#
_symmetry.space_group_name_H-M   'P 1'
#
loop_
_entity.id
_entity.type
_entity.pdbx_description
1 polymer ?
#
loop_
_entity_poly.entity_id
_entity_poly.type
_entity_poly.pdbx_seq_one_letter_code
_entity_poly.pdbx_strand_id
1 'polypeptide(L)'
;MNVRELLVECGSVGKDIILEIEEGELTRKSRMAFVRVVVAHITKNFGDSYAAEVIKYTSLQGKWQSYLRINASATTSKQASKQASKQASKQASKQASKQASKQASKQASKQASKQASKQASKQASKQASKRASERASERASERASERASERASERASERASEQASKQASKQASKQASKQASKQASSNAKQAELSQMSSKPSKRRNSRQGYKLKSEQKINHLLYMDDLKLYGKNEKEIEALINTVRIFSTDISMEFGLDKCARQIIQRGKVKLTEGLQMNIGKISDVQLGEGYKYLGILQNMENMQKEVKTNATITYKKRLRQVLRSKLNGQFKMQAINSYALPVITYTAGIIDWTKNELEEVDRKTRKILTMHGALHPRADIHRLYLPRNCGGRGLHEVRATVDLECAGITEYIHTKKGEDPLINAVWQHQTQGRECEPSTRKALKKKWVEETREVWMQKPLHGQYPREVEEITKKEHAYRWTASTGLKIETEALITAAQDQALNTKYHKTKILRVSTYPKCRMCKLSDETISHITSACQNLAGTLYLKRHNDLASAIHRKVCQNYDFHVEPVPWQHKPNLVEENDKAKILWDFEIRTDRVMTARRPDLVIIDKGNKIATIVDVAVPSDTNIERKEREKIEKYQDLRLEVQRMWDVKAKVVPVVVGALGASTQNLDKHLEEIPGIHKAPDLLKAALLGNAHILQRFLDLPDSR
;
A
#
# COMPACT_ATOMS: atom_id res chain seq x y z
N MET A 1 22.07 -34.94 -30.10
CA MET A 1 22.92 -33.76 -30.06
C MET A 1 23.17 -33.49 -28.60
N ASN A 2 24.42 -33.60 -28.15
CA ASN A 2 24.76 -33.17 -26.79
C ASN A 2 24.85 -31.63 -26.75
N VAL A 3 24.76 -31.03 -25.57
CA VAL A 3 24.78 -29.56 -25.41
C VAL A 3 26.07 -28.92 -25.94
N ARG A 4 27.19 -29.64 -25.90
CA ARG A 4 28.47 -29.15 -26.43
C ARG A 4 28.44 -29.06 -27.96
N GLU A 5 27.85 -30.04 -28.66
CA GLU A 5 27.62 -30.01 -30.10
C GLU A 5 26.68 -28.87 -30.50
N LEU A 6 25.62 -28.63 -29.71
CA LEU A 6 24.69 -27.50 -29.90
C LEU A 6 25.39 -26.16 -29.78
N LEU A 7 26.26 -26.01 -28.78
CA LEU A 7 27.02 -24.78 -28.57
C LEU A 7 28.07 -24.58 -29.67
N VAL A 8 28.72 -25.65 -30.15
CA VAL A 8 29.66 -25.56 -31.28
C VAL A 8 28.98 -25.05 -32.57
N GLU A 9 27.74 -25.46 -32.84
CA GLU A 9 26.94 -24.94 -33.97
C GLU A 9 26.57 -23.45 -33.82
N CYS A 10 26.64 -22.89 -32.61
CA CYS A 10 26.30 -21.49 -32.32
C CYS A 10 27.47 -20.51 -32.51
N GLY A 11 28.58 -20.94 -33.12
CA GLY A 11 29.70 -20.08 -33.49
C GLY A 11 30.48 -19.53 -32.28
N SER A 12 30.92 -18.27 -32.36
CA SER A 12 31.76 -17.65 -31.33
C SER A 12 31.12 -17.64 -29.94
N VAL A 13 29.81 -17.37 -29.86
CA VAL A 13 29.06 -17.32 -28.59
C VAL A 13 29.04 -18.66 -27.87
N GLY A 14 28.91 -19.76 -28.61
CA GLY A 14 28.93 -21.09 -28.01
C GLY A 14 30.33 -21.55 -27.61
N LYS A 15 31.38 -21.12 -28.33
CA LYS A 15 32.78 -21.34 -27.92
C LYS A 15 33.12 -20.62 -26.63
N ASP A 16 32.67 -19.37 -26.47
CA ASP A 16 32.87 -18.59 -25.23
C ASP A 16 32.18 -19.25 -24.03
N ILE A 17 30.96 -19.77 -24.23
CA ILE A 17 30.23 -20.49 -23.17
C ILE A 17 30.94 -21.81 -22.81
N ILE A 18 31.45 -22.55 -23.80
CA ILE A 18 32.18 -23.80 -23.54
C ILE A 18 33.46 -23.51 -22.73
N LEU A 19 34.21 -22.46 -23.10
CA LEU A 19 35.42 -22.03 -22.37
C LEU A 19 35.09 -21.63 -20.93
N GLU A 20 34.04 -20.82 -20.71
CA GLU A 20 33.61 -20.43 -19.36
C GLU A 20 33.13 -21.63 -18.51
N ILE A 21 32.54 -22.66 -19.12
CA ILE A 21 32.18 -23.92 -18.43
C ILE A 21 33.45 -24.68 -18.02
N GLU A 22 34.44 -24.75 -18.91
CA GLU A 22 35.71 -25.46 -18.67
C GLU A 22 36.58 -24.74 -17.62
N GLU A 23 36.46 -23.41 -17.50
CA GLU A 23 37.11 -22.59 -16.47
C GLU A 23 36.35 -22.54 -15.14
N GLY A 24 35.14 -23.11 -15.08
CA GLY A 24 34.38 -23.30 -13.83
C GLY A 24 33.57 -22.09 -13.34
N GLU A 25 33.56 -20.95 -14.06
CA GLU A 25 32.73 -19.78 -13.73
C GLU A 25 31.95 -19.25 -14.94
N LEU A 26 30.65 -19.54 -14.97
CA LEU A 26 29.75 -18.97 -15.99
C LEU A 26 29.29 -17.56 -15.62
N THR A 27 29.64 -16.58 -16.45
CA THR A 27 29.21 -15.19 -16.26
C THR A 27 27.69 -15.06 -16.45
N ARG A 28 27.07 -14.05 -15.81
CA ARG A 28 25.62 -13.80 -15.92
C ARG A 28 25.17 -13.61 -17.39
N LYS A 29 26.04 -13.04 -18.23
CA LYS A 29 25.79 -12.83 -19.66
C LYS A 29 25.76 -14.17 -20.40
N SER A 30 26.73 -15.04 -20.14
CA SER A 30 26.85 -16.36 -20.76
C SER A 30 25.77 -17.33 -20.27
N ARG A 31 25.31 -17.23 -19.01
CA ARG A 31 24.10 -17.95 -18.53
C ARG A 31 22.85 -17.57 -19.31
N MET A 32 22.63 -16.28 -19.55
CA MET A 32 21.46 -15.84 -20.34
C MET A 32 21.56 -16.23 -21.80
N ALA A 33 22.76 -16.21 -22.39
CA ALA A 33 23.01 -16.66 -23.75
C ALA A 33 22.78 -18.17 -23.88
N PHE A 34 23.28 -18.96 -22.92
CA PHE A 34 23.06 -20.39 -22.84
C PHE A 34 21.58 -20.75 -22.74
N VAL A 35 20.84 -20.11 -21.83
CA VAL A 35 19.38 -20.30 -21.71
C VAL A 35 18.68 -19.97 -23.03
N ARG A 36 19.08 -18.90 -23.73
CA ARG A 36 18.51 -18.55 -25.05
C ARG A 36 18.79 -19.61 -26.12
N VAL A 37 20.00 -20.17 -26.16
CA VAL A 37 20.39 -21.22 -27.11
C VAL A 37 19.63 -22.52 -26.84
N VAL A 38 19.56 -22.93 -25.57
CA VAL A 38 18.83 -24.12 -25.14
C VAL A 38 17.33 -23.95 -25.41
N VAL A 39 16.76 -22.78 -25.09
CA VAL A 39 15.36 -22.45 -25.40
C VAL A 39 15.12 -22.49 -26.90
N ALA A 40 15.94 -21.84 -27.73
CA ALA A 40 15.78 -21.86 -29.19
C ALA A 40 15.86 -23.26 -29.79
N HIS A 41 16.70 -24.14 -29.24
CA HIS A 41 16.79 -25.54 -29.65
C HIS A 41 15.57 -26.36 -29.23
N ILE A 42 15.05 -26.14 -28.01
CA ILE A 42 13.79 -26.72 -27.54
C ILE A 42 12.64 -26.24 -28.44
N THR A 43 12.61 -24.95 -28.76
CA THR A 43 11.63 -24.34 -29.65
C THR A 43 11.59 -25.00 -31.03
N LYS A 44 12.76 -25.19 -31.66
CA LYS A 44 12.89 -25.81 -32.99
C LYS A 44 12.44 -27.29 -33.03
N ASN A 45 12.50 -27.99 -31.89
CA ASN A 45 12.22 -29.43 -31.81
C ASN A 45 10.83 -29.78 -31.25
N PHE A 46 10.17 -28.87 -30.53
CA PHE A 46 8.90 -29.13 -29.84
C PHE A 46 7.71 -28.26 -30.31
N GLY A 47 7.92 -27.30 -31.23
CA GLY A 47 6.85 -26.62 -32.00
C GLY A 47 6.56 -25.15 -31.58
N ASP A 48 5.98 -24.39 -32.53
CA ASP A 48 5.95 -22.92 -32.53
C ASP A 48 5.04 -22.25 -31.49
N SER A 49 4.05 -22.94 -30.90
CA SER A 49 3.16 -22.29 -29.93
C SER A 49 3.87 -21.91 -28.62
N TYR A 50 4.97 -22.61 -28.28
CA TYR A 50 5.82 -22.31 -27.12
C TYR A 50 6.93 -21.29 -27.46
N ALA A 51 7.28 -21.16 -28.74
CA ALA A 51 8.23 -20.16 -29.27
C ALA A 51 7.72 -18.73 -29.07
N ALA A 52 6.44 -18.53 -29.43
CA ALA A 52 5.85 -17.21 -29.56
C ALA A 52 5.71 -16.49 -28.21
N GLU A 53 5.42 -17.21 -27.12
CA GLU A 53 5.36 -16.62 -25.77
C GLU A 53 6.74 -16.27 -25.21
N VAL A 54 7.76 -17.10 -25.44
CA VAL A 54 9.13 -16.85 -24.96
C VAL A 54 9.84 -15.78 -25.81
N ILE A 55 9.52 -15.68 -27.12
CA ILE A 55 9.95 -14.61 -28.02
C ILE A 55 9.22 -13.28 -27.70
N LYS A 56 7.94 -13.31 -27.30
CA LYS A 56 7.24 -12.13 -26.74
C LYS A 56 7.92 -11.63 -25.47
N TYR A 57 8.38 -12.53 -24.60
CA TYR A 57 9.02 -12.15 -23.33
C TYR A 57 10.44 -11.58 -23.53
N THR A 58 11.20 -12.11 -24.49
CA THR A 58 12.55 -11.61 -24.83
C THR A 58 12.51 -10.29 -25.62
N SER A 59 11.51 -10.07 -26.47
CA SER A 59 11.25 -8.77 -27.12
C SER A 59 10.68 -7.71 -26.15
N LEU A 60 9.96 -8.13 -25.10
CA LEU A 60 9.54 -7.25 -24.00
C LEU A 60 10.69 -6.85 -23.06
N GLN A 61 11.75 -7.65 -22.92
CA GLN A 61 12.98 -7.21 -22.23
C GLN A 61 13.76 -6.14 -23.01
N GLY A 62 13.62 -6.08 -24.34
CA GLY A 62 14.16 -4.99 -25.16
C GLY A 62 13.54 -3.62 -24.83
N LYS A 63 12.26 -3.59 -24.43
CA LYS A 63 11.57 -2.35 -24.01
C LYS A 63 11.88 -1.91 -22.58
N TRP A 64 12.52 -2.75 -21.77
CA TRP A 64 13.03 -2.38 -20.45
C TRP A 64 14.45 -1.79 -20.48
N GLN A 65 15.24 -2.06 -21.52
CA GLN A 65 16.58 -1.46 -21.67
C GLN A 65 16.53 0.03 -22.07
N SER A 66 15.50 0.46 -22.79
CA SER A 66 15.24 1.89 -23.07
C SER A 66 14.82 2.66 -21.81
N TYR A 67 14.11 1.99 -20.89
CA TYR A 67 13.70 2.56 -19.58
C TYR A 67 14.84 2.57 -18.55
N LEU A 68 15.82 1.66 -18.66
CA LEU A 68 17.00 1.59 -17.79
C LEU A 68 18.15 2.48 -18.27
N ARG A 69 18.28 2.76 -19.58
CA ARG A 69 19.32 3.69 -20.09
C ARG A 69 19.11 5.15 -19.66
N ILE A 70 17.88 5.57 -19.38
CA ILE A 70 17.58 6.95 -18.94
C ILE A 70 17.83 7.14 -17.43
N ASN A 71 17.90 6.08 -16.62
CA ASN A 71 18.10 6.17 -15.16
C ASN A 71 19.47 5.66 -14.65
N ALA A 72 20.31 5.08 -15.52
CA ALA A 72 21.61 4.53 -15.15
C ALA A 72 22.75 5.57 -15.13
N SER A 73 22.60 6.75 -15.75
CA SER A 73 23.61 7.81 -15.69
C SER A 73 23.48 8.74 -14.47
N ALA A 74 22.32 8.74 -13.80
CA ALA A 74 22.05 9.64 -12.65
C ALA A 74 22.32 9.00 -11.27
N THR A 75 22.55 7.68 -11.20
CA THR A 75 22.69 6.94 -9.93
C THR A 75 24.11 6.48 -9.60
N THR A 76 25.00 6.34 -10.58
CA THR A 76 26.39 5.89 -10.39
C THR A 76 27.31 6.97 -9.81
N SER A 77 27.00 8.26 -9.97
CA SER A 77 27.75 9.36 -9.33
C SER A 77 27.38 9.59 -7.84
N LYS A 78 26.10 9.38 -7.46
CA LYS A 78 25.61 9.63 -6.09
C LYS A 78 25.82 8.47 -5.11
N GLN A 79 26.00 7.24 -5.58
CA GLN A 79 26.25 6.08 -4.71
C GLN A 79 27.73 5.96 -4.31
N ALA A 80 28.67 6.31 -5.20
CA ALA A 80 30.10 6.33 -4.90
C ALA A 80 30.45 7.37 -3.82
N SER A 81 29.86 8.57 -3.84
CA SER A 81 30.13 9.60 -2.80
C SER A 81 29.47 9.30 -1.44
N LYS A 82 28.32 8.61 -1.42
CA LYS A 82 27.64 8.20 -0.18
C LYS A 82 28.29 6.99 0.51
N GLN A 83 28.96 6.11 -0.23
CA GLN A 83 29.69 4.99 0.37
C GLN A 83 31.03 5.47 0.98
N ALA A 84 31.73 6.38 0.30
CA ALA A 84 32.94 7.01 0.82
C ALA A 84 32.69 7.82 2.11
N SER A 85 31.59 8.60 2.19
CA SER A 85 31.28 9.37 3.41
C SER A 85 30.77 8.52 4.59
N LYS A 86 30.13 7.37 4.32
CA LYS A 86 29.70 6.41 5.35
C LYS A 86 30.86 5.61 5.94
N GLN A 87 31.91 5.32 5.17
CA GLN A 87 33.11 4.65 5.68
C GLN A 87 33.96 5.61 6.53
N ALA A 88 34.13 6.86 6.07
CA ALA A 88 34.87 7.88 6.82
C ALA A 88 34.20 8.24 8.17
N SER A 89 32.87 8.38 8.22
CA SER A 89 32.15 8.70 9.47
C SER A 89 32.08 7.52 10.47
N LYS A 90 32.10 6.27 9.99
CA LYS A 90 32.16 5.07 10.85
C LYS A 90 33.53 4.87 11.50
N GLN A 91 34.62 5.23 10.83
CA GLN A 91 35.97 5.17 11.42
C GLN A 91 36.18 6.32 12.43
N ALA A 92 35.76 7.55 12.10
CA ALA A 92 35.89 8.70 13.00
C ALA A 92 35.07 8.53 14.31
N SER A 93 33.83 8.02 14.24
CA SER A 93 32.98 7.81 15.44
C SER A 93 33.43 6.63 16.33
N LYS A 94 34.07 5.60 15.75
CA LYS A 94 34.63 4.48 16.54
C LYS A 94 35.91 4.87 17.29
N GLN A 95 36.73 5.77 16.74
CA GLN A 95 37.93 6.28 17.44
C GLN A 95 37.55 7.30 18.52
N ALA A 96 36.64 8.23 18.24
CA ALA A 96 36.20 9.23 19.22
C ALA A 96 35.44 8.61 20.43
N SER A 97 34.59 7.60 20.21
CA SER A 97 33.84 6.96 21.32
C SER A 97 34.71 6.05 22.22
N LYS A 98 35.80 5.46 21.70
CA LYS A 98 36.74 4.66 22.49
C LYS A 98 37.66 5.50 23.37
N GLN A 99 38.04 6.71 22.96
CA GLN A 99 38.82 7.63 23.80
C GLN A 99 37.96 8.35 24.83
N ALA A 100 36.76 8.82 24.48
CA ALA A 100 35.87 9.53 25.41
C ALA A 100 35.30 8.64 26.53
N SER A 101 34.98 7.36 26.25
CA SER A 101 34.43 6.44 27.27
C SER A 101 35.45 5.97 28.32
N LYS A 102 36.75 5.91 27.97
CA LYS A 102 37.81 5.49 28.89
C LYS A 102 38.24 6.60 29.86
N GLN A 103 38.13 7.89 29.48
CA GLN A 103 38.43 9.01 30.37
C GLN A 103 37.24 9.42 31.26
N ALA A 104 36.01 9.41 30.73
CA ALA A 104 34.83 9.84 31.49
C ALA A 104 34.35 8.82 32.56
N SER A 105 34.54 7.51 32.35
CA SER A 105 34.08 6.48 33.30
C SER A 105 34.97 6.34 34.55
N LYS A 106 36.24 6.75 34.47
CA LYS A 106 37.18 6.69 35.60
C LYS A 106 37.09 7.87 36.57
N GLN A 107 36.61 9.04 36.14
CA GLN A 107 36.42 10.21 37.01
C GLN A 107 35.01 10.31 37.61
N ALA A 108 33.95 9.90 36.89
CA ALA A 108 32.57 10.06 37.37
C ALA A 108 32.11 8.99 38.39
N SER A 109 32.72 7.80 38.41
CA SER A 109 32.29 6.71 39.30
C SER A 109 32.79 6.83 40.75
N LYS A 110 33.84 7.64 41.01
CA LYS A 110 34.39 7.82 42.36
C LYS A 110 33.75 8.94 43.17
N GLN A 111 33.04 9.90 42.55
CA GLN A 111 32.39 11.01 43.28
C GLN A 111 30.88 10.86 43.46
N ALA A 112 30.17 10.13 42.60
CA ALA A 112 28.70 10.07 42.66
C ALA A 112 28.10 8.96 43.55
N SER A 113 28.88 7.94 43.94
CA SER A 113 28.33 6.80 44.70
C SER A 113 28.20 7.05 46.22
N LYS A 114 28.83 8.10 46.77
CA LYS A 114 28.83 8.37 48.21
C LYS A 114 27.72 9.33 48.69
N GLN A 115 27.01 10.04 47.81
CA GLN A 115 25.99 11.02 48.22
C GLN A 115 24.53 10.64 47.91
N ALA A 116 24.26 9.69 47.01
CA ALA A 116 22.87 9.40 46.58
C ALA A 116 22.16 8.26 47.34
N SER A 117 22.85 7.46 48.15
CA SER A 117 22.25 6.27 48.79
C SER A 117 21.49 6.55 50.11
N LYS A 118 21.60 7.76 50.69
CA LYS A 118 21.01 8.07 52.00
C LYS A 118 19.69 8.85 51.97
N GLN A 119 19.20 9.35 50.82
CA GLN A 119 18.00 10.21 50.79
C GLN A 119 16.77 9.65 50.05
N ALA A 120 16.86 8.53 49.32
CA ALA A 120 15.73 8.05 48.51
C ALA A 120 14.89 6.91 49.14
N SER A 121 15.27 6.35 50.29
CA SER A 121 14.60 5.14 50.82
C SER A 121 13.39 5.41 51.72
N LYS A 122 13.07 6.66 52.11
CA LYS A 122 12.02 6.94 53.10
C LYS A 122 10.71 7.55 52.60
N GLN A 123 10.55 7.90 51.32
CA GLN A 123 9.31 8.54 50.82
C GLN A 123 8.49 7.74 49.80
N ALA A 124 8.93 6.58 49.31
CA ALA A 124 8.22 5.86 48.24
C ALA A 124 7.28 4.73 48.71
N SER A 125 7.26 4.36 50.00
CA SER A 125 6.55 3.12 50.42
C SER A 125 5.08 3.28 50.83
N LYS A 126 4.56 4.49 51.04
CA LYS A 126 3.20 4.68 51.60
C LYS A 126 2.09 5.09 50.62
N GLN A 127 2.39 5.38 49.35
CA GLN A 127 1.36 5.84 48.38
C GLN A 127 1.06 4.87 47.23
N ALA A 128 1.76 3.73 47.16
CA ALA A 128 1.64 2.74 46.08
C ALA A 128 0.67 1.57 46.37
N SER A 129 0.26 1.34 47.62
CA SER A 129 -0.48 0.11 47.98
C SER A 129 -1.99 0.17 47.73
N LYS A 130 -2.63 1.35 47.71
CA LYS A 130 -4.11 1.45 47.66
C LYS A 130 -4.71 1.58 46.26
N ARG A 131 -3.92 1.85 45.21
CA ARG A 131 -4.39 1.94 43.80
C ARG A 131 -4.02 0.73 42.94
N ALA A 132 -3.28 -0.24 43.50
CA ALA A 132 -2.78 -1.41 42.78
C ALA A 132 -3.72 -2.62 42.82
N SER A 133 -4.65 -2.71 43.80
CA SER A 133 -5.49 -3.91 43.96
C SER A 133 -6.70 -3.96 43.01
N GLU A 134 -7.41 -2.85 42.79
CA GLU A 134 -8.66 -2.87 41.98
C GLU A 134 -8.43 -2.90 40.46
N ARG A 135 -7.28 -2.44 39.96
CA ARG A 135 -6.94 -2.48 38.52
C ARG A 135 -6.16 -3.73 38.10
N ALA A 136 -5.68 -4.53 39.05
CA ALA A 136 -4.87 -5.71 38.77
C ALA A 136 -5.72 -6.95 38.47
N SER A 137 -6.87 -7.13 39.12
CA SER A 137 -7.71 -8.33 38.97
C SER A 137 -8.44 -8.41 37.61
N GLU A 138 -9.00 -7.29 37.13
CA GLU A 138 -9.79 -7.30 35.89
C GLU A 138 -8.91 -7.33 34.61
N ARG A 139 -7.75 -6.67 34.65
CA ARG A 139 -6.79 -6.68 33.52
C ARG A 139 -5.84 -7.88 33.50
N ALA A 140 -5.64 -8.58 34.62
CA ALA A 140 -4.81 -9.77 34.67
C ALA A 140 -5.53 -10.98 34.06
N SER A 141 -6.82 -11.18 34.35
CA SER A 141 -7.57 -12.35 33.88
C SER A 141 -7.81 -12.35 32.36
N GLU A 142 -8.11 -11.18 31.78
CA GLU A 142 -8.35 -11.06 30.32
C GLU A 142 -7.04 -11.13 29.51
N ARG A 143 -5.97 -10.48 29.98
CA ARG A 143 -4.65 -10.52 29.29
C ARG A 143 -3.88 -11.82 29.53
N ALA A 144 -4.09 -12.52 30.64
CA ALA A 144 -3.43 -13.80 30.91
C ALA A 144 -4.00 -14.90 30.00
N SER A 145 -5.32 -14.99 29.85
CA SER A 145 -5.98 -16.01 29.02
C SER A 145 -5.70 -15.82 27.53
N GLU A 146 -5.68 -14.58 27.05
CA GLU A 146 -5.43 -14.27 25.63
C GLU A 146 -3.93 -14.42 25.29
N ARG A 147 -3.00 -13.93 26.13
CA ARG A 147 -1.55 -14.10 25.87
C ARG A 147 -1.04 -15.52 26.11
N ALA A 148 -1.65 -16.29 27.02
CA ALA A 148 -1.24 -17.68 27.25
C ALA A 148 -1.62 -18.55 26.06
N SER A 149 -2.82 -18.38 25.49
CA SER A 149 -3.30 -19.15 24.34
C SER A 149 -2.57 -18.80 23.03
N GLU A 150 -2.29 -17.50 22.80
CA GLU A 150 -1.60 -17.03 21.58
C GLU A 150 -0.10 -17.35 21.61
N ARG A 151 0.59 -17.14 22.75
CA ARG A 151 2.02 -17.47 22.87
C ARG A 151 2.31 -18.97 22.94
N ALA A 152 1.41 -19.77 23.52
CA ALA A 152 1.57 -21.22 23.54
C ALA A 152 1.44 -21.80 22.12
N SER A 153 0.47 -21.33 21.33
CA SER A 153 0.24 -21.81 19.96
C SER A 153 1.32 -21.35 18.96
N GLU A 154 1.76 -20.09 19.02
CA GLU A 154 2.85 -19.58 18.14
C GLU A 154 4.20 -20.20 18.50
N ARG A 155 4.58 -20.31 19.79
CA ARG A 155 5.88 -20.88 20.18
C ARG A 155 5.95 -22.39 20.03
N ALA A 156 4.84 -23.11 20.23
CA ALA A 156 4.82 -24.56 19.99
C ALA A 156 4.99 -24.88 18.50
N SER A 157 4.34 -24.11 17.62
CA SER A 157 4.42 -24.32 16.17
C SER A 157 5.79 -23.92 15.59
N GLU A 158 6.38 -22.80 16.03
CA GLU A 158 7.73 -22.38 15.60
C GLU A 158 8.82 -23.32 16.13
N ARG A 159 8.79 -23.71 17.42
CA ARG A 159 9.84 -24.59 17.97
C ARG A 159 9.76 -26.02 17.45
N ALA A 160 8.56 -26.56 17.22
CA ALA A 160 8.40 -27.90 16.66
C ALA A 160 8.92 -27.98 15.21
N SER A 161 8.62 -26.97 14.37
CA SER A 161 9.14 -26.94 12.99
C SER A 161 10.65 -26.68 12.92
N GLU A 162 11.19 -25.86 13.83
CA GLU A 162 12.60 -25.46 13.77
C GLU A 162 13.55 -26.48 14.44
N GLN A 163 13.10 -27.23 15.45
CA GLN A 163 13.86 -28.36 16.00
C GLN A 163 13.79 -29.59 15.09
N ALA A 164 12.65 -29.89 14.47
CA ALA A 164 12.52 -31.03 13.56
C ALA A 164 13.40 -30.90 12.31
N SER A 165 13.50 -29.70 11.70
CA SER A 165 14.33 -29.51 10.50
C SER A 165 15.84 -29.46 10.80
N LYS A 166 16.24 -28.95 11.97
CA LYS A 166 17.66 -28.89 12.39
C LYS A 166 18.20 -30.23 12.90
N GLN A 167 17.37 -31.09 13.51
CA GLN A 167 17.78 -32.45 13.90
C GLN A 167 17.81 -33.40 12.70
N ALA A 168 16.82 -33.34 11.80
CA ALA A 168 16.77 -34.21 10.62
C ALA A 168 17.93 -33.94 9.63
N SER A 169 18.31 -32.68 9.41
CA SER A 169 19.43 -32.35 8.49
C SER A 169 20.82 -32.67 9.06
N LYS A 170 21.00 -32.64 10.39
CA LYS A 170 22.28 -33.00 11.04
C LYS A 170 22.49 -34.51 11.21
N GLN A 171 21.42 -35.31 11.34
CA GLN A 171 21.54 -36.77 11.39
C GLN A 171 21.71 -37.39 10.00
N ALA A 172 21.02 -36.87 8.98
CA ALA A 172 21.13 -37.37 7.61
C ALA A 172 22.51 -37.11 6.96
N SER A 173 23.14 -35.96 7.23
CA SER A 173 24.46 -35.65 6.63
C SER A 173 25.63 -36.41 7.28
N LYS A 174 25.49 -36.85 8.54
CA LYS A 174 26.50 -37.66 9.24
C LYS A 174 26.43 -39.15 8.95
N GLN A 175 25.27 -39.69 8.55
CA GLN A 175 25.14 -41.10 8.13
C GLN A 175 25.47 -41.32 6.65
N ALA A 176 25.12 -40.38 5.77
CA ALA A 176 25.42 -40.51 4.33
C ALA A 176 26.92 -40.36 3.99
N SER A 177 27.69 -39.59 4.77
CA SER A 177 29.13 -39.40 4.54
C SER A 177 30.02 -40.56 5.00
N LYS A 178 29.50 -41.51 5.80
CA LYS A 178 30.26 -42.70 6.27
C LYS A 178 30.01 -43.98 5.47
N GLN A 179 28.95 -44.05 4.65
CA GLN A 179 28.66 -45.22 3.81
C GLN A 179 29.11 -45.05 2.34
N ALA A 180 29.34 -43.82 1.87
CA ALA A 180 29.77 -43.57 0.49
C ALA A 180 31.29 -43.65 0.23
N SER A 181 32.11 -43.92 1.25
CA SER A 181 33.59 -43.97 1.11
C SER A 181 34.22 -45.36 1.05
N LYS A 182 33.43 -46.45 0.96
CA LYS A 182 33.96 -47.83 0.91
C LYS A 182 33.49 -48.74 -0.23
N GLN A 183 32.86 -48.22 -1.29
CA GLN A 183 32.40 -49.09 -2.39
C GLN A 183 32.55 -48.54 -3.81
N ALA A 184 33.55 -47.68 -4.04
CA ALA A 184 33.91 -47.24 -5.39
C ALA A 184 35.42 -47.43 -5.63
N SER A 185 35.84 -48.68 -5.83
CA SER A 185 37.06 -49.04 -6.56
C SER A 185 37.03 -50.53 -6.90
N SER A 186 36.38 -50.88 -8.01
CA SER A 186 36.85 -51.85 -9.01
C SER A 186 35.67 -52.39 -9.85
N ASN A 187 35.85 -52.33 -11.16
CA ASN A 187 35.14 -53.07 -12.21
C ASN A 187 33.76 -52.53 -12.63
N ALA A 188 33.43 -52.38 -13.91
CA ALA A 188 34.24 -52.41 -15.12
C ALA A 188 33.40 -51.76 -16.24
N LYS A 189 34.07 -50.91 -17.01
CA LYS A 189 33.82 -50.74 -18.44
C LYS A 189 33.88 -52.13 -19.12
N GLN A 190 32.76 -52.62 -19.62
CA GLN A 190 32.59 -53.31 -20.92
C GLN A 190 31.22 -54.03 -20.94
N ALA A 191 30.59 -54.05 -22.13
CA ALA A 191 29.24 -54.53 -22.45
C ALA A 191 28.13 -53.50 -22.12
N GLU A 192 27.38 -52.90 -23.04
CA GLU A 192 27.12 -53.20 -24.45
C GLU A 192 26.95 -51.88 -25.22
N LEU A 193 27.87 -51.68 -26.14
CA LEU A 193 27.80 -50.70 -27.21
C LEU A 193 27.49 -51.49 -28.47
N SER A 194 26.27 -52.02 -28.55
CA SER A 194 25.80 -52.79 -29.70
C SER A 194 24.29 -52.98 -29.64
N GLN A 195 23.53 -51.89 -29.82
CA GLN A 195 22.35 -51.94 -30.69
C GLN A 195 21.88 -50.52 -31.05
N MET A 196 21.98 -50.25 -32.36
CA MET A 196 21.08 -49.41 -33.14
C MET A 196 21.33 -47.90 -33.15
N SER A 197 22.32 -47.55 -33.96
CA SER A 197 22.16 -46.55 -35.02
C SER A 197 20.83 -46.74 -35.78
N SER A 198 19.93 -45.75 -35.68
CA SER A 198 19.07 -45.27 -36.78
C SER A 198 18.52 -43.88 -36.43
N LYS A 199 18.91 -42.85 -37.20
CA LYS A 199 18.16 -41.58 -37.32
C LYS A 199 16.89 -41.86 -38.18
N PRO A 200 15.77 -41.09 -38.12
CA PRO A 200 15.76 -39.64 -37.84
C PRO A 200 14.53 -39.09 -37.06
N SER A 201 14.64 -37.81 -36.72
CA SER A 201 13.55 -36.83 -36.55
C SER A 201 12.09 -37.31 -36.75
N LYS A 202 11.32 -37.36 -35.67
CA LYS A 202 9.85 -37.29 -35.66
C LYS A 202 9.39 -36.69 -34.31
N ARG A 203 8.52 -35.67 -34.39
CA ARG A 203 7.70 -35.09 -33.30
C ARG A 203 7.60 -36.01 -32.08
N ARG A 204 8.31 -35.73 -30.98
CA ARG A 204 7.99 -36.35 -29.68
C ARG A 204 6.87 -35.53 -29.03
N ASN A 205 5.65 -35.76 -29.51
CA ASN A 205 4.51 -35.77 -28.59
C ASN A 205 4.87 -36.82 -27.53
N SER A 206 5.21 -36.42 -26.31
CA SER A 206 5.40 -37.42 -25.25
C SER A 206 4.09 -38.19 -25.14
N ARG A 207 4.11 -39.50 -25.40
CA ARG A 207 2.93 -40.37 -25.14
C ARG A 207 2.50 -40.30 -23.66
N GLN A 208 3.44 -39.89 -22.81
CA GLN A 208 3.38 -39.74 -21.37
C GLN A 208 2.68 -38.44 -20.97
N GLY A 209 1.94 -38.51 -19.86
CA GLY A 209 1.20 -37.37 -19.33
C GLY A 209 -0.18 -37.79 -18.83
N TYR A 210 -0.74 -36.97 -17.93
CA TYR A 210 -2.09 -37.13 -17.44
C TYR A 210 -3.11 -36.61 -18.47
N LYS A 211 -4.16 -37.39 -18.75
CA LYS A 211 -5.20 -37.03 -19.71
C LYS A 211 -6.34 -36.31 -18.99
N LEU A 212 -6.65 -35.09 -19.42
CA LEU A 212 -7.75 -34.27 -18.95
C LEU A 212 -9.08 -34.76 -19.56
N LYS A 213 -10.21 -34.33 -18.98
CA LYS A 213 -11.56 -34.62 -19.51
C LYS A 213 -11.77 -34.06 -20.92
N SER A 214 -11.08 -32.97 -21.26
CA SER A 214 -11.04 -32.35 -22.59
C SER A 214 -10.17 -33.12 -23.59
N GLU A 215 -9.77 -34.36 -23.28
CA GLU A 215 -8.92 -35.25 -24.07
C GLU A 215 -7.44 -34.80 -24.23
N GLN A 216 -7.11 -33.60 -23.78
CA GLN A 216 -5.76 -33.06 -23.79
C GLN A 216 -4.87 -33.70 -22.74
N LYS A 217 -3.56 -33.75 -23.00
CA LYS A 217 -2.58 -34.31 -22.06
C LYS A 217 -1.74 -33.21 -21.43
N ILE A 218 -1.53 -33.32 -20.13
CA ILE A 218 -0.59 -32.50 -19.37
C ILE A 218 0.49 -33.39 -18.78
N ASN A 219 1.76 -33.07 -19.05
CA ASN A 219 2.92 -33.78 -18.53
C ASN A 219 3.72 -32.92 -17.54
N HIS A 220 3.61 -31.59 -17.62
CA HIS A 220 4.26 -30.69 -16.68
C HIS A 220 3.55 -29.32 -16.59
N LEU A 221 3.82 -28.62 -15.48
CA LEU A 221 3.71 -27.18 -15.34
C LEU A 221 5.09 -26.67 -14.92
N LEU A 222 5.60 -25.67 -15.62
CA LEU A 222 6.89 -25.07 -15.35
C LEU A 222 6.71 -23.59 -15.03
N TYR A 223 7.32 -23.13 -13.95
CA TYR A 223 7.44 -21.73 -13.62
C TYR A 223 8.83 -21.44 -13.07
N MET A 224 9.68 -20.83 -13.90
CA MET A 224 11.11 -20.61 -13.58
C MET A 224 11.82 -21.92 -13.21
N ASP A 225 12.20 -22.10 -11.96
CA ASP A 225 12.82 -23.31 -11.40
C ASP A 225 11.80 -24.30 -10.82
N ASP A 226 10.58 -23.87 -10.54
CA ASP A 226 9.50 -24.71 -10.04
C ASP A 226 8.90 -25.54 -11.18
N LEU A 227 9.24 -26.83 -11.23
CA LEU A 227 8.69 -27.80 -12.19
C LEU A 227 7.79 -28.80 -11.49
N LYS A 228 6.53 -28.85 -11.90
CA LYS A 228 5.54 -29.82 -11.43
C LYS A 228 5.24 -30.81 -12.54
N LEU A 229 5.46 -32.11 -12.29
CA LEU A 229 5.29 -33.17 -13.27
C LEU A 229 3.96 -33.92 -13.09
N TYR A 230 3.37 -34.37 -14.19
CA TYR A 230 2.12 -35.11 -14.24
C TYR A 230 2.28 -36.36 -15.10
N GLY A 231 1.92 -37.51 -14.56
CA GLY A 231 2.00 -38.79 -15.24
C GLY A 231 0.78 -39.63 -14.90
N LYS A 232 0.38 -40.52 -15.81
CA LYS A 232 -0.81 -41.37 -15.59
C LYS A 232 -0.59 -42.45 -14.53
N ASN A 233 0.67 -42.83 -14.31
CA ASN A 233 1.11 -43.85 -13.37
C ASN A 233 2.55 -43.59 -12.92
N GLU A 234 3.01 -44.36 -11.94
CA GLU A 234 4.34 -44.20 -11.33
C GLU A 234 5.48 -44.33 -12.34
N LYS A 235 5.41 -45.33 -13.24
CA LYS A 235 6.41 -45.53 -14.30
C LYS A 235 6.57 -44.31 -15.22
N GLU A 236 5.46 -43.62 -15.54
CA GLU A 236 5.54 -42.40 -16.34
C GLU A 236 6.15 -41.24 -15.57
N ILE A 237 5.82 -41.07 -14.28
CA ILE A 237 6.45 -40.05 -13.43
C ILE A 237 7.95 -40.29 -13.32
N GLU A 238 8.38 -41.52 -13.11
CA GLU A 238 9.80 -41.89 -13.07
C GLU A 238 10.52 -41.58 -14.39
N ALA A 239 9.87 -41.87 -15.53
CA ALA A 239 10.41 -41.54 -16.84
C ALA A 239 10.52 -40.02 -17.07
N LEU A 240 9.53 -39.25 -16.62
CA LEU A 240 9.57 -37.79 -16.68
C LEU A 240 10.68 -37.23 -15.78
N ILE A 241 10.80 -37.72 -14.54
CA ILE A 241 11.88 -37.33 -13.61
C ILE A 241 13.25 -37.65 -14.20
N ASN A 242 13.42 -38.83 -14.80
CA ASN A 242 14.67 -39.20 -15.48
C ASN A 242 14.97 -38.29 -16.67
N THR A 243 13.95 -37.88 -17.43
CA THR A 243 14.11 -36.93 -18.53
C THR A 243 14.60 -35.58 -17.99
N VAL A 244 13.96 -35.05 -16.94
CA VAL A 244 14.41 -33.82 -16.27
C VAL A 244 15.82 -33.98 -15.73
N ARG A 245 16.17 -35.13 -15.15
CA ARG A 245 17.54 -35.41 -14.66
C ARG A 245 18.59 -35.32 -15.76
N ILE A 246 18.34 -35.93 -16.91
CA ILE A 246 19.26 -35.87 -18.06
C ILE A 246 19.45 -34.41 -18.48
N PHE A 247 18.35 -33.68 -18.69
CA PHE A 247 18.41 -32.27 -19.05
C PHE A 247 19.13 -31.42 -18.00
N SER A 248 18.82 -31.59 -16.71
CA SER A 248 19.47 -30.89 -15.60
C SER A 248 20.98 -31.18 -15.57
N THR A 249 21.38 -32.44 -15.80
CA THR A 249 22.81 -32.82 -15.86
C THR A 249 23.50 -32.14 -17.04
N ASP A 250 22.86 -32.14 -18.21
CA ASP A 250 23.39 -31.53 -19.43
C ASP A 250 23.58 -30.01 -19.29
N ILE A 251 22.73 -29.34 -18.50
CA ILE A 251 22.83 -27.91 -18.20
C ILE A 251 23.56 -27.61 -16.87
N SER A 252 24.15 -28.62 -16.23
CA SER A 252 24.86 -28.51 -14.95
C SER A 252 24.03 -27.89 -13.81
N MET A 253 22.76 -28.27 -13.71
CA MET A 253 21.85 -27.94 -12.62
C MET A 253 21.58 -29.16 -11.73
N GLU A 254 21.52 -28.92 -10.41
CA GLU A 254 21.19 -29.95 -9.42
C GLU A 254 19.73 -29.87 -8.96
N PHE A 255 19.19 -31.00 -8.51
CA PHE A 255 17.86 -31.03 -7.89
C PHE A 255 17.94 -30.54 -6.45
N GLY A 256 17.07 -29.59 -6.10
CA GLY A 256 16.75 -29.29 -4.69
C GLY A 256 15.87 -30.38 -4.10
N LEU A 257 16.42 -31.58 -3.88
CA LEU A 257 15.66 -32.77 -3.44
C LEU A 257 14.92 -32.54 -2.11
N ASP A 258 15.39 -31.63 -1.28
CA ASP A 258 14.75 -31.19 -0.03
C ASP A 258 13.40 -30.48 -0.25
N LYS A 259 13.19 -29.92 -1.45
CA LYS A 259 11.96 -29.24 -1.86
C LYS A 259 11.10 -30.09 -2.81
N CYS A 260 11.65 -31.20 -3.30
CA CYS A 260 10.92 -32.13 -4.15
C CYS A 260 10.01 -33.01 -3.28
N ALA A 261 8.76 -33.15 -3.71
CA ALA A 261 7.83 -34.08 -3.10
C ALA A 261 7.04 -34.81 -4.19
N ARG A 262 6.64 -36.05 -3.91
CA ARG A 262 5.83 -36.87 -4.79
C ARG A 262 4.46 -37.09 -4.20
N GLN A 263 3.44 -37.16 -5.06
CA GLN A 263 2.10 -37.54 -4.64
C GLN A 263 1.51 -38.56 -5.61
N ILE A 264 1.07 -39.70 -5.08
CA ILE A 264 0.41 -40.77 -5.84
C ILE A 264 -1.07 -40.79 -5.47
N ILE A 265 -1.94 -40.74 -6.48
CA ILE A 265 -3.39 -40.77 -6.31
C ILE A 265 -3.92 -42.03 -6.99
N GLN A 266 -4.57 -42.92 -6.22
CA GLN A 266 -5.22 -44.13 -6.73
C GLN A 266 -6.69 -44.13 -6.34
N ARG A 267 -7.59 -44.25 -7.32
CA ARG A 267 -9.05 -44.24 -7.11
C ARG A 267 -9.53 -43.08 -6.22
N GLY A 268 -8.96 -41.89 -6.43
CA GLY A 268 -9.32 -40.68 -5.68
C GLY A 268 -8.80 -40.62 -4.24
N LYS A 269 -7.85 -41.49 -3.85
CA LYS A 269 -7.19 -41.46 -2.53
C LYS A 269 -5.69 -41.31 -2.68
N VAL A 270 -5.08 -40.49 -1.81
CA VAL A 270 -3.62 -40.36 -1.72
C VAL A 270 -3.05 -41.65 -1.14
N LYS A 271 -2.09 -42.24 -1.84
CA LYS A 271 -1.37 -43.44 -1.40
C LYS A 271 0.03 -43.04 -0.95
N LEU A 272 0.37 -43.36 0.29
CA LEU A 272 1.73 -43.28 0.80
C LEU A 272 2.51 -44.51 0.34
N THR A 273 3.73 -44.28 -0.11
CA THR A 273 4.74 -45.29 -0.41
C THR A 273 6.01 -44.97 0.35
N GLU A 274 7.05 -45.79 0.17
CA GLU A 274 8.35 -45.49 0.75
C GLU A 274 9.00 -44.24 0.13
N GLY A 275 8.44 -43.63 -0.92
CA GLY A 275 9.05 -42.54 -1.69
C GLY A 275 9.87 -43.06 -2.87
N LEU A 276 10.33 -42.15 -3.73
CA LEU A 276 11.11 -42.52 -4.92
C LEU A 276 12.60 -42.51 -4.61
N GLN A 277 13.24 -43.68 -4.67
CA GLN A 277 14.68 -43.80 -4.54
C GLN A 277 15.35 -43.47 -5.88
N MET A 278 16.24 -42.48 -5.88
CA MET A 278 17.06 -42.11 -7.04
C MET A 278 18.55 -42.24 -6.71
N ASN A 279 19.38 -42.34 -7.75
CA ASN A 279 20.85 -42.41 -7.60
C ASN A 279 21.43 -41.19 -6.86
N ILE A 280 20.72 -40.07 -6.86
CA ILE A 280 21.13 -38.78 -6.27
C ILE A 280 20.50 -38.51 -4.90
N GLY A 281 19.61 -39.39 -4.41
CA GLY A 281 18.89 -39.21 -3.15
C GLY A 281 17.44 -39.68 -3.24
N LYS A 282 16.64 -39.38 -2.22
CA LYS A 282 15.26 -39.86 -2.08
C LYS A 282 14.28 -38.72 -2.16
N ILE A 283 13.25 -38.85 -3.00
CA ILE A 283 12.10 -37.92 -3.03
C ILE A 283 11.01 -38.51 -2.14
N SER A 284 10.66 -37.80 -1.08
CA SER A 284 9.63 -38.22 -0.13
C SER A 284 8.22 -38.00 -0.70
N ASP A 285 7.28 -38.83 -0.27
CA ASP A 285 5.87 -38.61 -0.55
C ASP A 285 5.29 -37.50 0.35
N VAL A 286 4.32 -36.73 -0.16
CA VAL A 286 3.54 -35.77 0.64
C VAL A 286 2.72 -36.53 1.69
N GLN A 287 2.83 -36.16 2.97
CA GLN A 287 2.13 -36.87 4.05
C GLN A 287 0.60 -36.71 3.96
N LEU A 288 -0.12 -37.66 4.54
CA LEU A 288 -1.59 -37.60 4.56
C LEU A 288 -2.06 -36.39 5.37
N GLY A 289 -2.90 -35.56 4.77
CA GLY A 289 -3.40 -34.32 5.38
C GLY A 289 -2.46 -33.11 5.27
N GLU A 290 -1.21 -33.31 4.83
CA GLU A 290 -0.31 -32.22 4.49
C GLU A 290 -0.55 -31.74 3.05
N GLY A 291 -0.22 -30.48 2.79
CA GLY A 291 -0.30 -29.88 1.46
C GLY A 291 1.08 -29.57 0.92
N TYR A 292 1.26 -29.76 -0.38
CA TYR A 292 2.40 -29.26 -1.13
C TYR A 292 2.13 -27.82 -1.60
N LYS A 293 3.11 -26.94 -1.45
CA LYS A 293 2.98 -25.53 -1.86
C LYS A 293 3.54 -25.36 -3.27
N TYR A 294 2.68 -25.03 -4.23
CA TYR A 294 3.06 -24.68 -5.59
C TYR A 294 2.64 -23.24 -5.90
N LEU A 295 3.58 -22.39 -6.32
CA LEU A 295 3.35 -20.96 -6.59
C LEU A 295 2.59 -20.24 -5.46
N GLY A 296 2.94 -20.53 -4.20
CA GLY A 296 2.29 -19.88 -3.08
C GLY A 296 0.99 -20.52 -2.60
N ILE A 297 0.35 -21.38 -3.41
CA ILE A 297 -0.94 -22.01 -3.10
C ILE A 297 -0.71 -23.40 -2.51
N LEU A 298 -1.39 -23.71 -1.41
CA LEU A 298 -1.32 -25.00 -0.74
C LEU A 298 -2.25 -26.00 -1.43
N GLN A 299 -1.72 -27.12 -1.89
CA GLN A 299 -2.40 -28.10 -2.72
C GLN A 299 -2.20 -29.52 -2.17
N ASN A 300 -3.24 -30.33 -2.27
CA ASN A 300 -3.17 -31.79 -2.10
C ASN A 300 -3.79 -32.39 -3.38
N MET A 301 -4.80 -33.27 -3.28
CA MET A 301 -5.59 -33.69 -4.44
C MET A 301 -6.28 -32.51 -5.12
N GLU A 302 -6.72 -31.55 -4.31
CA GLU A 302 -7.30 -30.27 -4.72
C GLU A 302 -6.59 -29.13 -3.97
N ASN A 303 -6.92 -27.88 -4.32
CA ASN A 303 -6.48 -26.74 -3.53
C ASN A 303 -7.02 -26.87 -2.10
N MET A 304 -6.18 -26.65 -1.09
CA MET A 304 -6.59 -26.66 0.31
C MET A 304 -7.34 -25.36 0.65
N GLN A 305 -8.59 -25.29 0.17
CA GLN A 305 -9.40 -24.06 0.12
C GLN A 305 -9.44 -23.34 1.48
N LYS A 306 -9.75 -24.08 2.56
CA LYS A 306 -9.92 -23.53 3.90
C LYS A 306 -8.62 -22.94 4.46
N GLU A 307 -7.52 -23.68 4.31
CA GLU A 307 -6.20 -23.31 4.80
C GLU A 307 -5.67 -22.09 4.05
N VAL A 308 -5.80 -22.08 2.72
CA VAL A 308 -5.36 -20.94 1.89
C VAL A 308 -6.16 -19.68 2.22
N LYS A 309 -7.49 -19.77 2.32
CA LYS A 309 -8.36 -18.63 2.73
C LYS A 309 -7.97 -18.10 4.10
N THR A 310 -7.72 -18.99 5.05
CA THR A 310 -7.33 -18.64 6.42
C THR A 310 -5.98 -17.93 6.44
N ASN A 311 -4.96 -18.50 5.78
CA ASN A 311 -3.62 -17.94 5.71
C ASN A 311 -3.59 -16.58 4.99
N ALA A 312 -4.32 -16.45 3.89
CA ALA A 312 -4.46 -15.20 3.15
C ALA A 312 -5.12 -14.12 4.02
N THR A 313 -6.20 -14.46 4.73
CA THR A 313 -6.91 -13.55 5.63
C THR A 313 -6.05 -13.10 6.82
N ILE A 314 -5.30 -14.02 7.44
CA ILE A 314 -4.38 -13.70 8.55
C ILE A 314 -3.30 -12.73 8.05
N THR A 315 -2.68 -13.04 6.91
CA THR A 315 -1.62 -12.22 6.33
C THR A 315 -2.13 -10.84 5.91
N TYR A 316 -3.30 -10.77 5.28
CA TYR A 316 -3.97 -9.52 4.93
C TYR A 316 -4.20 -8.63 6.17
N LYS A 317 -4.79 -9.19 7.24
CA LYS A 317 -5.02 -8.45 8.50
C LYS A 317 -3.72 -8.01 9.17
N LYS A 318 -2.67 -8.83 9.11
CA LYS A 318 -1.33 -8.47 9.61
C LYS A 318 -0.79 -7.26 8.87
N ARG A 319 -0.80 -7.28 7.53
CA ARG A 319 -0.35 -6.17 6.67
C ARG A 319 -1.19 -4.91 6.87
N LEU A 320 -2.52 -5.05 6.95
CA LEU A 320 -3.43 -3.95 7.24
C LEU A 320 -3.05 -3.22 8.54
N ARG A 321 -2.84 -3.96 9.63
CA ARG A 321 -2.41 -3.37 10.92
C ARG A 321 -1.03 -2.71 10.84
N GLN A 322 -0.09 -3.27 10.08
CA GLN A 322 1.23 -2.66 9.87
C GLN A 322 1.11 -1.30 9.15
N VAL A 323 0.31 -1.24 8.08
CA VAL A 323 0.06 0.02 7.35
C VAL A 323 -0.63 1.05 8.25
N LEU A 324 -1.62 0.63 9.04
CA LEU A 324 -2.33 1.53 9.96
C LEU A 324 -1.44 2.05 11.10
N ARG A 325 -0.41 1.31 11.52
CA ARG A 325 0.59 1.77 12.51
C ARG A 325 1.69 2.66 11.94
N SER A 326 1.81 2.76 10.60
CA SER A 326 2.83 3.61 9.96
C SER A 326 2.57 5.12 10.19
N LYS A 327 3.56 5.98 9.92
CA LYS A 327 3.41 7.44 9.96
C LYS A 327 2.88 8.05 8.66
N LEU A 328 2.39 7.23 7.73
CA LEU A 328 1.82 7.70 6.47
C LEU A 328 0.55 8.55 6.72
N ASN A 329 0.25 9.47 5.81
CA ASN A 329 -1.01 10.20 5.83
C ASN A 329 -2.19 9.31 5.35
N GLY A 330 -3.42 9.79 5.47
CA GLY A 330 -4.63 9.03 5.12
C GLY A 330 -4.64 8.48 3.70
N GLN A 331 -4.29 9.32 2.72
CA GLN A 331 -4.17 8.94 1.31
C GLN A 331 -3.17 7.81 1.10
N PHE A 332 -1.94 7.95 1.60
CA PHE A 332 -0.89 6.96 1.41
C PHE A 332 -1.16 5.68 2.20
N LYS A 333 -1.87 5.74 3.34
CA LYS A 333 -2.34 4.53 4.03
C LYS A 333 -3.33 3.75 3.17
N MET A 334 -4.33 4.40 2.56
CA MET A 334 -5.29 3.71 1.68
C MET A 334 -4.60 3.12 0.46
N GLN A 335 -3.69 3.88 -0.17
CA GLN A 335 -2.88 3.39 -1.27
C GLN A 335 -2.05 2.17 -0.86
N ALA A 336 -1.38 2.21 0.28
CA ALA A 336 -0.59 1.09 0.79
C ALA A 336 -1.46 -0.13 1.15
N ILE A 337 -2.68 0.05 1.68
CA ILE A 337 -3.59 -1.07 1.89
C ILE A 337 -3.91 -1.74 0.56
N ASN A 338 -4.28 -0.95 -0.45
CA ASN A 338 -4.64 -1.45 -1.78
C ASN A 338 -3.46 -2.12 -2.51
N SER A 339 -2.23 -1.61 -2.35
CA SER A 339 -1.06 -2.09 -3.10
C SER A 339 -0.18 -3.10 -2.36
N TYR A 340 -0.34 -3.26 -1.04
CA TYR A 340 0.50 -4.15 -0.24
C TYR A 340 -0.30 -5.18 0.57
N ALA A 341 -1.42 -4.79 1.18
CA ALA A 341 -2.22 -5.72 1.98
C ALA A 341 -3.18 -6.53 1.10
N LEU A 342 -4.03 -5.85 0.34
CA LEU A 342 -5.07 -6.44 -0.50
C LEU A 342 -4.55 -7.47 -1.52
N PRO A 343 -3.36 -7.33 -2.13
CA PRO A 343 -2.85 -8.30 -3.10
C PRO A 343 -2.72 -9.73 -2.58
N VAL A 344 -2.64 -9.92 -1.27
CA VAL A 344 -2.61 -11.25 -0.64
C VAL A 344 -3.91 -12.02 -0.90
N ILE A 345 -5.05 -11.32 -0.88
CA ILE A 345 -6.36 -11.91 -1.16
C ILE A 345 -6.55 -12.02 -2.67
N THR A 346 -6.24 -10.96 -3.43
CA THR A 346 -6.49 -10.94 -4.88
C THR A 346 -5.63 -11.94 -5.64
N TYR A 347 -4.44 -12.29 -5.14
CA TYR A 347 -3.62 -13.36 -5.70
C TYR A 347 -4.31 -14.73 -5.70
N THR A 348 -5.30 -14.92 -4.81
CA THR A 348 -6.08 -16.16 -4.74
C THR A 348 -7.39 -16.11 -5.56
N ALA A 349 -7.71 -14.95 -6.16
CA ALA A 349 -8.94 -14.77 -6.92
C ALA A 349 -8.93 -15.66 -8.19
N GLY A 350 -10.06 -16.31 -8.48
CA GLY A 350 -10.21 -17.24 -9.61
C GLY A 350 -9.51 -18.60 -9.43
N ILE A 351 -8.72 -18.78 -8.37
CA ILE A 351 -8.02 -20.04 -8.04
C ILE A 351 -8.66 -20.72 -6.81
N ILE A 352 -9.08 -19.90 -5.84
CA ILE A 352 -9.72 -20.31 -4.59
C ILE A 352 -11.18 -19.87 -4.64
N ASP A 353 -12.07 -20.76 -4.21
CA ASP A 353 -13.52 -20.58 -4.31
C ASP A 353 -14.03 -19.70 -3.16
N TRP A 354 -13.81 -18.39 -3.27
CA TRP A 354 -14.32 -17.42 -2.31
C TRP A 354 -15.83 -17.27 -2.44
N THR A 355 -16.56 -17.56 -1.37
CA THR A 355 -17.98 -17.24 -1.31
C THR A 355 -18.17 -15.75 -1.03
N LYS A 356 -19.29 -15.20 -1.51
CA LYS A 356 -19.71 -13.81 -1.21
C LYS A 356 -19.69 -13.51 0.30
N ASN A 357 -20.19 -14.42 1.12
CA ASN A 357 -20.26 -14.25 2.57
C ASN A 357 -18.87 -14.20 3.22
N GLU A 358 -17.92 -15.01 2.76
CA GLU A 358 -16.54 -14.99 3.26
C GLU A 358 -15.84 -13.67 2.94
N LEU A 359 -16.00 -13.15 1.72
CA LEU A 359 -15.40 -11.87 1.31
C LEU A 359 -16.02 -10.70 2.09
N GLU A 360 -17.35 -10.68 2.24
CA GLU A 360 -18.04 -9.68 3.06
C GLU A 360 -17.59 -9.71 4.52
N GLU A 361 -17.28 -10.89 5.06
CA GLU A 361 -16.75 -11.03 6.41
C GLU A 361 -15.32 -10.47 6.54
N VAL A 362 -14.47 -10.65 5.51
CA VAL A 362 -13.15 -9.99 5.45
C VAL A 362 -13.31 -8.46 5.39
N ASP A 363 -14.28 -7.96 4.63
CA ASP A 363 -14.60 -6.53 4.56
C ASP A 363 -15.12 -5.98 5.90
N ARG A 364 -16.02 -6.68 6.60
CA ARG A 364 -16.48 -6.32 7.96
C ARG A 364 -15.31 -6.23 8.94
N LYS A 365 -14.42 -7.23 8.92
CA LYS A 365 -13.20 -7.24 9.75
C LYS A 365 -12.24 -6.12 9.39
N THR A 366 -12.11 -5.78 8.11
CA THR A 366 -11.33 -4.62 7.64
C THR A 366 -11.85 -3.33 8.26
N ARG A 367 -13.17 -3.08 8.16
CA ARG A 367 -13.80 -1.90 8.75
C ARG A 367 -13.64 -1.85 10.28
N LYS A 368 -13.81 -2.98 10.97
CA LYS A 368 -13.55 -3.06 12.43
C LYS A 368 -12.12 -2.65 12.77
N ILE A 369 -11.12 -3.13 12.01
CA ILE A 369 -9.71 -2.75 12.21
C ILE A 369 -9.50 -1.25 11.93
N LEU A 370 -10.08 -0.71 10.86
CA LEU A 370 -10.00 0.73 10.57
C LEU A 370 -10.59 1.56 11.71
N THR A 371 -11.76 1.19 12.22
CA THR A 371 -12.39 1.88 13.35
C THR A 371 -11.56 1.83 14.62
N MET A 372 -10.96 0.68 14.96
CA MET A 372 -10.06 0.58 16.12
C MET A 372 -8.82 1.48 16.01
N HIS A 373 -8.39 1.77 14.78
CA HIS A 373 -7.26 2.66 14.49
C HIS A 373 -7.68 4.12 14.25
N GLY A 374 -8.93 4.50 14.52
CA GLY A 374 -9.44 5.86 14.28
C GLY A 374 -9.57 6.22 12.80
N ALA A 375 -9.32 5.28 11.90
CA ALA A 375 -9.33 5.48 10.45
C ALA A 375 -10.73 5.41 9.83
N LEU A 376 -11.76 5.04 10.58
CA LEU A 376 -13.15 4.98 10.13
C LEU A 376 -14.09 5.23 11.31
N HIS A 377 -14.96 6.22 11.21
CA HIS A 377 -15.99 6.43 12.22
C HIS A 377 -17.04 5.31 12.17
N PRO A 378 -17.50 4.75 13.30
CA PRO A 378 -18.41 3.59 13.32
C PRO A 378 -19.74 3.79 12.57
N ARG A 379 -20.19 5.05 12.46
CA ARG A 379 -21.45 5.44 11.81
C ARG A 379 -21.27 6.08 10.43
N ALA A 380 -20.03 6.19 9.95
CA ALA A 380 -19.75 6.74 8.63
C ALA A 380 -20.26 5.80 7.52
N ASP A 381 -20.46 6.36 6.34
CA ASP A 381 -20.96 5.59 5.21
C ASP A 381 -19.93 4.58 4.68
N ILE A 382 -20.40 3.35 4.44
CA ILE A 382 -19.54 2.26 3.97
C ILE A 382 -19.19 2.42 2.49
N HIS A 383 -20.12 2.86 1.64
CA HIS A 383 -19.86 3.04 0.21
C HIS A 383 -18.82 4.12 -0.01
N ARG A 384 -18.91 5.21 0.75
CA ARG A 384 -17.96 6.31 0.71
C ARG A 384 -16.53 5.89 1.08
N LEU A 385 -16.36 4.92 1.97
CA LEU A 385 -15.03 4.36 2.26
C LEU A 385 -14.38 3.78 1.00
N TYR A 386 -15.18 3.09 0.18
CA TYR A 386 -14.69 2.35 -0.97
C TYR A 386 -14.66 3.16 -2.28
N LEU A 387 -15.48 4.20 -2.39
CA LEU A 387 -15.53 5.05 -3.56
C LEU A 387 -14.17 5.72 -3.85
N PRO A 388 -13.83 5.94 -5.13
CA PRO A 388 -12.66 6.73 -5.52
C PRO A 388 -12.66 8.14 -4.91
N ARG A 389 -11.46 8.67 -4.61
CA ARG A 389 -11.28 10.00 -3.98
C ARG A 389 -11.80 11.16 -4.84
N ASN A 390 -11.63 11.06 -6.17
CA ASN A 390 -12.18 12.02 -7.13
C ASN A 390 -13.73 11.96 -7.25
N CYS A 391 -14.37 10.97 -6.62
CA CYS A 391 -15.82 10.84 -6.54
C CYS A 391 -16.37 11.13 -5.13
N GLY A 392 -15.57 11.72 -4.25
CA GLY A 392 -15.96 12.05 -2.87
C GLY A 392 -15.74 10.93 -1.85
N GLY A 393 -15.18 9.81 -2.28
CA GLY A 393 -14.84 8.67 -1.42
C GLY A 393 -13.44 8.74 -0.81
N ARG A 394 -13.03 7.64 -0.17
CA ARG A 394 -11.73 7.51 0.50
C ARG A 394 -10.74 6.58 -0.22
N GLY A 395 -11.18 5.90 -1.26
CA GLY A 395 -10.34 5.13 -2.17
C GLY A 395 -9.75 3.86 -1.58
N LEU A 396 -10.35 3.29 -0.53
CA LEU A 396 -10.06 1.90 -0.15
C LEU A 396 -10.71 0.98 -1.18
N HIS A 397 -10.04 -0.07 -1.64
CA HIS A 397 -10.71 -1.06 -2.49
C HIS A 397 -11.52 -2.04 -1.64
N GLU A 398 -12.78 -2.27 -1.99
CA GLU A 398 -13.61 -3.31 -1.36
C GLU A 398 -13.05 -4.68 -1.72
N VAL A 399 -12.85 -5.55 -0.72
CA VAL A 399 -12.21 -6.85 -0.93
C VAL A 399 -13.05 -7.69 -1.88
N ARG A 400 -14.36 -7.75 -1.64
CA ARG A 400 -15.30 -8.48 -2.50
C ARG A 400 -15.27 -8.00 -3.94
N ALA A 401 -15.51 -6.70 -4.17
CA ALA A 401 -15.53 -6.14 -5.53
C ALA A 401 -14.18 -6.35 -6.24
N THR A 402 -13.07 -6.29 -5.51
CA THR A 402 -11.75 -6.53 -6.11
C THR A 402 -11.59 -7.97 -6.57
N VAL A 403 -12.00 -8.95 -5.76
CA VAL A 403 -11.97 -10.37 -6.14
C VAL A 403 -12.86 -10.62 -7.36
N ASP A 404 -14.07 -10.06 -7.38
CA ASP A 404 -14.99 -10.17 -8.53
C ASP A 404 -14.35 -9.60 -9.81
N LEU A 405 -13.67 -8.44 -9.71
CA LEU A 405 -12.96 -7.81 -10.82
C LEU A 405 -11.75 -8.61 -11.30
N GLU A 406 -11.00 -9.26 -10.40
CA GLU A 406 -9.90 -10.15 -10.79
C GLU A 406 -10.43 -11.41 -11.49
N CYS A 407 -11.47 -12.03 -10.95
CA CYS A 407 -12.13 -13.18 -11.57
C CYS A 407 -12.61 -12.84 -12.99
N ALA A 408 -13.27 -11.70 -13.17
CA ALA A 408 -13.69 -11.23 -14.49
C ALA A 408 -12.51 -11.01 -15.44
N GLY A 409 -11.40 -10.45 -14.95
CA GLY A 409 -10.18 -10.26 -15.75
C GLY A 409 -9.54 -11.58 -16.19
N ILE A 410 -9.55 -12.60 -15.33
CA ILE A 410 -9.08 -13.95 -15.68
C ILE A 410 -10.01 -14.56 -16.74
N THR A 411 -11.32 -14.46 -16.58
CA THR A 411 -12.29 -14.96 -17.56
C THR A 411 -12.15 -14.24 -18.91
N GLU A 412 -11.96 -12.92 -18.92
CA GLU A 412 -11.69 -12.12 -20.11
C GLU A 412 -10.40 -12.58 -20.82
N TYR A 413 -9.34 -12.86 -20.05
CA TYR A 413 -8.09 -13.40 -20.61
C TYR A 413 -8.28 -14.79 -21.23
N ILE A 414 -8.95 -15.71 -20.53
CA ILE A 414 -9.20 -17.07 -21.03
C ILE A 414 -10.07 -17.00 -22.29
N HIS A 415 -11.11 -16.15 -22.30
CA HIS A 415 -11.98 -15.98 -23.45
C HIS A 415 -11.24 -15.41 -24.67
N THR A 416 -10.36 -14.43 -24.48
CA THR A 416 -9.59 -13.84 -25.59
C THR A 416 -8.51 -14.77 -26.12
N LYS A 417 -8.04 -15.71 -25.31
CA LYS A 417 -6.99 -16.68 -25.65
C LYS A 417 -7.49 -18.08 -26.01
N LYS A 418 -8.80 -18.32 -25.90
CA LYS A 418 -9.40 -19.59 -26.33
C LYS A 418 -9.09 -19.79 -27.82
N GLY A 419 -8.45 -20.91 -28.16
CA GLY A 419 -8.02 -21.23 -29.52
C GLY A 419 -6.53 -21.03 -29.82
N GLU A 420 -5.80 -20.23 -29.03
CA GLU A 420 -4.33 -20.11 -29.16
C GLU A 420 -3.59 -21.26 -28.47
N ASP A 421 -4.10 -21.69 -27.30
CA ASP A 421 -3.49 -22.74 -26.47
C ASP A 421 -4.51 -23.83 -26.13
N PRO A 422 -4.18 -25.13 -26.34
CA PRO A 422 -5.06 -26.24 -26.00
C PRO A 422 -5.46 -26.23 -24.52
N LEU A 423 -4.53 -26.09 -23.58
CA LEU A 423 -4.80 -26.11 -22.15
C LEU A 423 -5.70 -24.94 -21.73
N ILE A 424 -5.51 -23.75 -22.30
CA ILE A 424 -6.44 -22.61 -22.07
C ILE A 424 -7.84 -22.98 -22.57
N ASN A 425 -7.96 -23.62 -23.73
CA ASN A 425 -9.24 -24.09 -24.25
C ASN A 425 -9.89 -25.14 -23.34
N ALA A 426 -9.10 -26.04 -22.73
CA ALA A 426 -9.63 -26.99 -21.75
C ALA A 426 -10.14 -26.30 -20.48
N VAL A 427 -9.44 -25.27 -20.00
CA VAL A 427 -9.90 -24.44 -18.88
C VAL A 427 -11.22 -23.74 -19.25
N TRP A 428 -11.31 -23.16 -20.45
CA TRP A 428 -12.53 -22.52 -20.94
C TRP A 428 -13.71 -23.49 -20.99
N GLN A 429 -13.53 -24.67 -21.59
CA GLN A 429 -14.56 -25.72 -21.65
C GLN A 429 -15.02 -26.16 -20.26
N HIS A 430 -14.09 -26.31 -19.32
CA HIS A 430 -14.39 -26.65 -17.94
C HIS A 430 -15.19 -25.55 -17.22
N GLN A 431 -14.77 -24.28 -17.35
CA GLN A 431 -15.42 -23.15 -16.67
C GLN A 431 -16.82 -22.87 -17.20
N THR A 432 -17.01 -22.97 -18.51
CA THR A 432 -18.30 -22.66 -19.17
C THR A 432 -19.27 -23.84 -19.19
N GLN A 433 -18.78 -25.05 -18.91
CA GLN A 433 -19.55 -26.30 -19.10
C GLN A 433 -20.14 -26.39 -20.52
N GLY A 434 -19.46 -25.79 -21.51
CA GLY A 434 -19.92 -25.75 -22.91
C GLY A 434 -20.93 -24.65 -23.25
N ARG A 435 -21.27 -23.74 -22.32
CA ARG A 435 -22.14 -22.58 -22.61
C ARG A 435 -21.34 -21.39 -23.14
N GLU A 436 -21.72 -20.87 -24.30
CA GLU A 436 -21.10 -19.68 -24.84
C GLU A 436 -21.68 -18.42 -24.19
N CYS A 437 -20.82 -17.62 -23.55
CA CYS A 437 -21.20 -16.35 -22.94
C CYS A 437 -20.03 -15.38 -23.10
N GLU A 438 -20.32 -14.19 -23.60
CA GLU A 438 -19.33 -13.12 -23.70
C GLU A 438 -19.08 -12.53 -22.30
N PRO A 439 -17.85 -12.60 -21.76
CA PRO A 439 -17.57 -12.10 -20.44
C PRO A 439 -17.57 -10.58 -20.41
N SER A 440 -18.15 -10.01 -19.35
CA SER A 440 -18.04 -8.57 -19.12
C SER A 440 -16.59 -8.17 -18.86
N THR A 441 -16.13 -7.10 -19.53
CA THR A 441 -14.76 -6.62 -19.35
C THR A 441 -14.54 -6.10 -17.93
N ARG A 442 -13.33 -6.30 -17.39
CA ARG A 442 -12.94 -5.78 -16.08
C ARG A 442 -13.16 -4.27 -15.97
N LYS A 443 -12.89 -3.53 -17.04
CA LYS A 443 -13.06 -2.07 -17.10
C LYS A 443 -14.53 -1.66 -17.00
N ALA A 444 -15.42 -2.34 -17.73
CA ALA A 444 -16.85 -2.05 -17.70
C ALA A 444 -17.46 -2.35 -16.33
N LEU A 445 -17.13 -3.50 -15.73
CA LEU A 445 -17.58 -3.86 -14.39
C LEU A 445 -17.14 -2.85 -13.33
N LYS A 446 -15.88 -2.40 -13.40
CA LYS A 446 -15.36 -1.39 -12.48
C LYS A 446 -16.11 -0.07 -12.61
N LYS A 447 -16.37 0.38 -13.85
CA LYS A 447 -17.13 1.61 -14.10
C LYS A 447 -18.54 1.51 -13.52
N LYS A 448 -19.26 0.42 -13.84
CA LYS A 448 -20.61 0.14 -13.34
C LYS A 448 -20.66 0.12 -11.82
N TRP A 449 -19.73 -0.59 -11.16
CA TRP A 449 -19.66 -0.64 -9.70
C TRP A 449 -19.46 0.75 -9.07
N VAL A 450 -18.59 1.61 -9.65
CA VAL A 450 -18.38 2.98 -9.14
C VAL A 450 -19.65 3.82 -9.28
N GLU A 451 -20.34 3.73 -10.41
CA GLU A 451 -21.58 4.47 -10.69
C GLU A 451 -22.70 4.06 -9.74
N GLU A 452 -22.99 2.76 -9.63
CA GLU A 452 -24.01 2.21 -8.74
C GLU A 452 -23.72 2.51 -7.26
N THR A 453 -22.47 2.30 -6.82
CA THR A 453 -22.06 2.56 -5.43
C THR A 453 -22.22 4.03 -5.07
N ARG A 454 -21.93 4.93 -6.02
CA ARG A 454 -22.07 6.37 -5.83
C ARG A 454 -23.53 6.78 -5.77
N GLU A 455 -24.36 6.24 -6.64
CA GLU A 455 -25.80 6.49 -6.65
C GLU A 455 -26.44 6.06 -5.32
N VAL A 456 -26.11 4.85 -4.83
CA VAL A 456 -26.58 4.38 -3.52
C VAL A 456 -26.15 5.31 -2.39
N TRP A 457 -24.91 5.82 -2.40
CA TRP A 457 -24.46 6.79 -1.41
C TRP A 457 -25.26 8.11 -1.50
N MET A 458 -25.44 8.65 -2.71
CA MET A 458 -26.17 9.90 -2.93
C MET A 458 -27.66 9.80 -2.58
N GLN A 459 -28.29 8.65 -2.72
CA GLN A 459 -29.71 8.46 -2.40
C GLN A 459 -29.97 8.34 -0.89
N LYS A 460 -28.94 8.11 -0.07
CA LYS A 460 -29.12 8.05 1.39
C LYS A 460 -29.58 9.40 1.93
N PRO A 461 -30.72 9.47 2.66
CA PRO A 461 -31.24 10.75 3.15
C PRO A 461 -30.22 11.55 3.98
N LEU A 462 -29.51 10.87 4.89
CA LEU A 462 -28.55 11.48 5.80
C LEU A 462 -27.13 11.54 5.19
N HIS A 463 -26.50 10.39 4.94
CA HIS A 463 -25.11 10.32 4.45
C HIS A 463 -24.91 10.93 3.06
N GLY A 464 -25.96 10.95 2.24
CA GLY A 464 -25.96 11.55 0.91
C GLY A 464 -26.31 13.03 0.90
N GLN A 465 -26.60 13.65 2.05
CA GLN A 465 -26.96 15.08 2.12
C GLN A 465 -25.84 15.98 1.60
N TYR A 466 -24.62 15.81 2.14
CA TYR A 466 -23.48 16.63 1.76
C TYR A 466 -23.16 16.60 0.25
N PRO A 467 -23.02 15.44 -0.42
CA PRO A 467 -22.76 15.43 -1.86
C PRO A 467 -23.89 16.02 -2.69
N ARG A 468 -25.17 15.94 -2.26
CA ARG A 468 -26.28 16.60 -2.96
C ARG A 468 -26.17 18.12 -2.89
N GLU A 469 -25.94 18.66 -1.69
CA GLU A 469 -25.88 20.11 -1.47
C GLU A 469 -24.61 20.75 -2.05
N VAL A 470 -23.44 20.13 -1.88
CA VAL A 470 -22.16 20.74 -2.27
C VAL A 470 -21.94 20.70 -3.78
N GLU A 471 -22.46 19.67 -4.47
CA GLU A 471 -22.29 19.51 -5.92
C GLU A 471 -23.24 20.40 -6.73
N GLU A 472 -24.28 20.97 -6.12
CA GLU A 472 -25.07 22.06 -6.70
C GLU A 472 -24.29 23.38 -6.77
N ILE A 473 -23.26 23.53 -5.92
CA ILE A 473 -22.53 24.78 -5.72
C ILE A 473 -21.16 24.75 -6.38
N THR A 474 -20.49 23.60 -6.41
CA THR A 474 -19.16 23.48 -7.00
C THR A 474 -18.94 22.11 -7.64
N LYS A 475 -18.03 22.06 -8.61
CA LYS A 475 -17.66 20.80 -9.27
C LYS A 475 -17.01 19.83 -8.29
N LYS A 476 -17.23 18.53 -8.53
CA LYS A 476 -16.68 17.41 -7.73
C LYS A 476 -15.18 17.55 -7.46
N GLU A 477 -14.43 17.99 -8.47
CA GLU A 477 -12.98 18.18 -8.36
C GLU A 477 -12.61 19.20 -7.27
N HIS A 478 -13.35 20.29 -7.13
CA HIS A 478 -13.09 21.31 -6.11
C HIS A 478 -13.75 21.00 -4.76
N ALA A 479 -14.85 20.25 -4.75
CA ALA A 479 -15.50 19.76 -3.53
C ALA A 479 -14.63 18.74 -2.77
N TYR A 480 -13.97 17.83 -3.49
CA TYR A 480 -13.31 16.66 -2.90
C TYR A 480 -11.78 16.63 -3.04
N ARG A 481 -11.15 17.60 -3.73
CA ARG A 481 -9.68 17.63 -3.91
C ARG A 481 -8.89 17.52 -2.62
N TRP A 482 -9.45 17.98 -1.50
CA TRP A 482 -8.78 17.92 -0.21
C TRP A 482 -8.44 16.48 0.20
N THR A 483 -9.27 15.50 -0.21
CA THR A 483 -9.04 14.08 0.06
C THR A 483 -7.77 13.57 -0.64
N ALA A 484 -7.34 14.16 -1.75
CA ALA A 484 -6.21 13.66 -2.54
C ALA A 484 -4.91 14.48 -2.39
N SER A 485 -4.94 15.65 -1.75
CA SER A 485 -3.84 16.63 -1.84
C SER A 485 -3.35 17.21 -0.51
N THR A 486 -4.17 17.21 0.54
CA THR A 486 -3.84 17.89 1.81
C THR A 486 -2.84 17.11 2.69
N GLY A 487 -2.71 15.80 2.46
CA GLY A 487 -1.87 14.92 3.27
C GLY A 487 -2.26 14.91 4.75
N LEU A 488 -3.56 14.97 5.05
CA LEU A 488 -4.10 14.87 6.41
C LEU A 488 -3.81 13.51 7.04
N LYS A 489 -3.69 13.48 8.38
CA LYS A 489 -3.71 12.24 9.14
C LYS A 489 -5.01 11.48 8.88
N ILE A 490 -4.96 10.15 8.98
CA ILE A 490 -6.10 9.30 8.61
C ILE A 490 -7.30 9.50 9.56
N GLU A 491 -7.02 9.84 10.81
CA GLU A 491 -7.99 10.13 11.86
C GLU A 491 -8.70 11.45 11.58
N THR A 492 -7.96 12.48 11.19
CA THR A 492 -8.51 13.78 10.79
C THR A 492 -9.37 13.63 9.54
N GLU A 493 -8.89 12.90 8.52
CA GLU A 493 -9.66 12.61 7.32
C GLU A 493 -10.97 11.88 7.68
N ALA A 494 -10.90 10.85 8.53
CA ALA A 494 -12.07 10.10 8.98
C ALA A 494 -13.08 10.97 9.75
N LEU A 495 -12.60 11.91 10.58
CA LEU A 495 -13.46 12.85 11.31
C LEU A 495 -14.19 13.81 10.38
N ILE A 496 -13.50 14.41 9.41
CA ILE A 496 -14.12 15.32 8.44
C ILE A 496 -15.10 14.57 7.55
N THR A 497 -14.74 13.37 7.06
CA THR A 497 -15.67 12.51 6.32
C THR A 497 -16.91 12.18 7.15
N ALA A 498 -16.76 11.83 8.42
CA ALA A 498 -17.89 11.55 9.31
C ALA A 498 -18.76 12.79 9.58
N ALA A 499 -18.18 13.99 9.61
CA ALA A 499 -18.92 15.24 9.72
C ALA A 499 -19.76 15.50 8.46
N GLN A 500 -19.19 15.31 7.26
CA GLN A 500 -19.92 15.40 5.99
C GLN A 500 -21.04 14.37 5.89
N ASP A 501 -20.79 13.15 6.36
CA ASP A 501 -21.77 12.06 6.44
C ASP A 501 -22.88 12.29 7.49
N GLN A 502 -22.85 13.42 8.22
CA GLN A 502 -23.74 13.70 9.36
C GLN A 502 -23.73 12.60 10.43
N ALA A 503 -22.61 11.88 10.56
CA ALA A 503 -22.48 10.69 11.40
C ALA A 503 -22.02 11.00 12.83
N LEU A 504 -21.63 12.24 13.12
CA LEU A 504 -21.18 12.65 14.46
C LEU A 504 -22.36 12.84 15.42
N ASN A 505 -22.08 12.65 16.71
CA ASN A 505 -23.09 12.58 17.75
C ASN A 505 -23.56 13.97 18.24
N THR A 506 -24.15 14.76 17.35
CA THR A 506 -24.75 16.05 17.69
C THR A 506 -26.10 15.89 18.38
N LYS A 507 -26.57 16.90 19.12
CA LYS A 507 -27.91 16.87 19.72
C LYS A 507 -29.01 16.77 18.68
N TYR A 508 -28.88 17.46 17.54
CA TYR A 508 -29.83 17.29 16.44
C TYR A 508 -29.90 15.83 15.99
N HIS A 509 -28.74 15.19 15.76
CA HIS A 509 -28.70 13.79 15.36
C HIS A 509 -29.32 12.87 16.45
N LYS A 510 -29.03 13.10 17.73
CA LYS A 510 -29.64 12.34 18.84
C LYS A 510 -31.16 12.47 18.86
N THR A 511 -31.69 13.68 18.75
CA THR A 511 -33.12 13.94 18.85
C THR A 511 -33.87 13.48 17.59
N LYS A 512 -33.40 13.88 16.41
CA LYS A 512 -34.15 13.72 15.16
C LYS A 512 -33.89 12.38 14.47
N ILE A 513 -32.67 11.83 14.60
CA ILE A 513 -32.28 10.59 13.93
C ILE A 513 -32.38 9.40 14.87
N LEU A 514 -31.76 9.49 16.06
CA LEU A 514 -31.80 8.42 17.06
C LEU A 514 -33.09 8.38 17.89
N ARG A 515 -33.98 9.38 17.72
CA ARG A 515 -35.24 9.52 18.46
C ARG A 515 -35.07 9.46 19.99
N VAL A 516 -33.92 9.92 20.48
CA VAL A 516 -33.65 10.03 21.93
C VAL A 516 -34.38 11.26 22.45
N SER A 517 -35.16 11.10 23.52
CA SER A 517 -35.93 12.18 24.17
C SER A 517 -35.00 13.25 24.78
N THR A 518 -34.54 14.16 23.93
CA THR A 518 -33.61 15.26 24.25
C THR A 518 -33.90 16.45 23.35
N TYR A 519 -33.49 17.65 23.77
CA TYR A 519 -33.71 18.87 23.01
C TYR A 519 -32.61 19.11 21.95
N PRO A 520 -32.95 19.43 20.68
CA PRO A 520 -31.99 19.46 19.58
C PRO A 520 -31.09 20.70 19.56
N LYS A 521 -31.35 21.70 20.41
CA LYS A 521 -30.60 22.97 20.40
C LYS A 521 -29.16 22.81 20.86
N CYS A 522 -28.31 23.65 20.25
CA CYS A 522 -26.88 23.75 20.51
C CYS A 522 -26.55 23.78 22.00
N ARG A 523 -25.61 22.91 22.43
CA ARG A 523 -25.16 22.84 23.82
C ARG A 523 -24.48 24.12 24.31
N MET A 524 -23.96 24.94 23.39
CA MET A 524 -23.28 26.20 23.68
C MET A 524 -24.22 27.41 23.61
N CYS A 525 -24.77 27.73 22.43
CA CYS A 525 -25.57 28.97 22.26
C CYS A 525 -27.07 28.82 22.57
N LYS A 526 -27.61 27.60 22.60
CA LYS A 526 -29.05 27.31 22.84
C LYS A 526 -30.06 27.89 21.82
N LEU A 527 -29.63 28.71 20.85
CA LEU A 527 -30.53 29.39 19.90
C LEU A 527 -30.94 28.51 18.70
N SER A 528 -29.95 27.86 18.07
CA SER A 528 -30.16 27.06 16.85
C SER A 528 -29.99 25.57 17.13
N ASP A 529 -30.51 24.75 16.23
CA ASP A 529 -30.31 23.29 16.29
C ASP A 529 -28.83 22.93 16.17
N GLU A 530 -28.37 21.96 16.95
CA GLU A 530 -26.98 21.51 16.97
C GLU A 530 -26.68 20.60 15.76
N THR A 531 -26.59 21.19 14.57
CA THR A 531 -26.18 20.49 13.35
C THR A 531 -24.67 20.63 13.12
N ILE A 532 -24.12 19.83 12.19
CA ILE A 532 -22.70 19.97 11.81
C ILE A 532 -22.42 21.37 11.26
N SER A 533 -23.26 21.86 10.34
CA SER A 533 -23.12 23.21 9.77
C SER A 533 -23.15 24.29 10.86
N HIS A 534 -24.02 24.15 11.87
CA HIS A 534 -24.06 25.07 13.00
C HIS A 534 -22.75 25.08 13.80
N ILE A 535 -22.22 23.90 14.14
CA ILE A 535 -20.99 23.75 14.92
C ILE A 535 -19.76 24.27 14.16
N THR A 536 -19.71 24.08 12.85
CA THR A 536 -18.53 24.43 12.06
C THR A 536 -18.52 25.87 11.58
N SER A 537 -19.68 26.52 11.46
CA SER A 537 -19.74 27.84 10.80
C SER A 537 -20.77 28.85 11.31
N ALA A 538 -21.73 28.48 12.17
CA ALA A 538 -22.83 29.39 12.54
C ALA A 538 -22.96 29.71 14.05
N CYS A 539 -22.37 28.91 14.95
CA CYS A 539 -22.47 29.17 16.38
C CYS A 539 -21.76 30.47 16.81
N GLN A 540 -22.53 31.47 17.24
CA GLN A 540 -22.01 32.78 17.68
C GLN A 540 -21.04 32.68 18.87
N ASN A 541 -21.25 31.73 19.79
CA ASN A 541 -20.37 31.53 20.95
C ASN A 541 -18.98 30.98 20.56
N LEU A 542 -18.83 30.44 19.34
CA LEU A 542 -17.56 29.97 18.80
C LEU A 542 -16.85 31.02 17.94
N ALA A 543 -17.56 32.08 17.53
CA ALA A 543 -17.08 33.09 16.57
C ALA A 543 -15.82 33.80 17.08
N GLY A 544 -15.88 34.38 18.29
CA GLY A 544 -14.76 35.11 18.90
C GLY A 544 -13.64 34.23 19.46
N THR A 545 -13.75 32.90 19.35
CA THR A 545 -12.76 31.97 19.92
C THR A 545 -12.20 31.02 18.84
N LEU A 546 -12.84 29.88 18.62
CA LEU A 546 -12.32 28.83 17.75
C LEU A 546 -12.42 29.20 16.25
N TYR A 547 -13.45 29.93 15.84
CA TYR A 547 -13.57 30.38 14.45
C TYR A 547 -12.51 31.42 14.12
N LEU A 548 -12.30 32.41 15.01
CA LEU A 548 -11.24 33.39 14.89
C LEU A 548 -9.86 32.71 14.83
N LYS A 549 -9.61 31.72 15.68
CA LYS A 549 -8.35 30.95 15.63
C LYS A 549 -8.16 30.26 14.27
N ARG A 550 -9.15 29.49 13.80
CA ARG A 550 -9.10 28.80 12.50
C ARG A 550 -8.86 29.78 11.34
N HIS A 551 -9.52 30.93 11.40
CA HIS A 551 -9.38 32.00 10.44
C HIS A 551 -7.95 32.54 10.41
N ASN A 552 -7.40 32.88 11.58
CA ASN A 552 -6.04 33.40 11.72
C ASN A 552 -4.99 32.36 11.34
N ASP A 553 -5.20 31.07 11.64
CA ASP A 553 -4.32 29.98 11.22
C ASP A 553 -4.24 29.90 9.69
N LEU A 554 -5.38 30.05 8.99
CA LEU A 554 -5.46 30.05 7.54
C LEU A 554 -4.77 31.29 6.93
N ALA A 555 -5.10 32.48 7.44
CA ALA A 555 -4.46 33.72 7.00
C ALA A 555 -2.95 33.71 7.28
N SER A 556 -2.51 33.18 8.42
CA SER A 556 -1.08 33.09 8.79
C SER A 556 -0.32 32.17 7.83
N ALA A 557 -0.95 31.10 7.35
CA ALA A 557 -0.38 30.24 6.31
C ALA A 557 -0.14 31.00 4.99
N ILE A 558 -1.05 31.90 4.61
CA ILE A 558 -0.87 32.80 3.45
C ILE A 558 0.28 33.77 3.72
N HIS A 559 0.24 34.49 4.84
CA HIS A 559 1.26 35.45 5.25
C HIS A 559 2.65 34.83 5.20
N ARG A 560 2.83 33.61 5.76
CA ARG A 560 4.10 32.88 5.72
C ARG A 560 4.63 32.65 4.30
N LYS A 561 3.77 32.26 3.36
CA LYS A 561 4.17 31.98 1.97
C LYS A 561 4.57 33.26 1.24
N VAL A 562 3.85 34.34 1.50
CA VAL A 562 4.16 35.67 0.96
C VAL A 562 5.50 36.17 1.51
N CYS A 563 5.73 36.03 2.82
CA CYS A 563 7.02 36.34 3.44
C CYS A 563 8.18 35.58 2.78
N GLN A 564 8.00 34.27 2.55
CA GLN A 564 8.99 33.44 1.85
C GLN A 564 9.27 33.92 0.42
N ASN A 565 8.25 34.40 -0.30
CA ASN A 565 8.38 34.87 -1.67
C ASN A 565 9.20 36.17 -1.77
N TYR A 566 9.12 37.03 -0.76
CA TYR A 566 9.81 38.32 -0.72
C TYR A 566 11.04 38.33 0.20
N ASP A 567 11.57 37.15 0.54
CA ASP A 567 12.77 36.96 1.36
C ASP A 567 12.69 37.56 2.77
N PHE A 568 11.49 37.66 3.35
CA PHE A 568 11.31 37.99 4.77
C PHE A 568 11.65 36.79 5.65
N HIS A 569 12.04 37.07 6.90
CA HIS A 569 12.30 36.01 7.87
C HIS A 569 11.01 35.22 8.15
N VAL A 570 11.11 33.89 8.15
CA VAL A 570 10.01 33.00 8.53
C VAL A 570 10.52 31.87 9.39
N GLU A 571 9.67 31.44 10.32
CA GLU A 571 10.00 30.31 11.17
C GLU A 571 10.15 29.02 10.34
N PRO A 572 11.15 28.15 10.67
CA PRO A 572 11.36 26.87 9.99
C PRO A 572 10.12 25.98 10.06
N VAL A 573 9.39 26.06 11.17
CA VAL A 573 8.23 25.25 11.48
C VAL A 573 6.93 26.02 11.17
N PRO A 574 6.06 25.54 10.26
CA PRO A 574 4.92 26.33 9.79
C PRO A 574 3.94 26.78 10.87
N TRP A 575 3.67 25.96 11.89
CA TRP A 575 2.70 26.26 12.95
C TRP A 575 3.24 27.17 14.07
N GLN A 576 4.52 27.55 14.00
CA GLN A 576 5.12 28.52 14.92
C GLN A 576 5.14 29.94 14.34
N HIS A 577 4.83 30.08 13.04
CA HIS A 577 4.82 31.37 12.35
C HIS A 577 3.80 32.32 12.97
N LYS A 578 4.28 33.48 13.39
CA LYS A 578 3.46 34.57 13.91
C LYS A 578 3.61 35.76 12.96
N PRO A 579 2.52 36.18 12.30
CA PRO A 579 2.55 37.36 11.46
C PRO A 579 2.91 38.62 12.27
N ASN A 580 3.89 39.39 11.78
CA ASN A 580 4.14 40.73 12.27
C ASN A 580 3.12 41.69 11.65
N LEU A 581 2.79 42.75 12.38
CA LEU A 581 1.78 43.72 11.96
C LEU A 581 2.16 44.40 10.63
N VAL A 582 3.45 44.74 10.49
CA VAL A 582 4.04 45.33 9.29
C VAL A 582 5.39 44.67 9.04
N GLU A 583 5.59 44.21 7.81
CA GLU A 583 6.88 43.76 7.29
C GLU A 583 7.24 44.61 6.09
N GLU A 584 8.46 45.13 6.03
CA GLU A 584 8.89 45.98 4.92
C GLU A 584 10.36 45.79 4.58
N ASN A 585 10.65 45.64 3.30
CA ASN A 585 11.99 45.65 2.72
C ASN A 585 11.97 46.41 1.38
N ASP A 586 13.06 46.34 0.61
CA ASP A 586 13.16 47.03 -0.68
C ASP A 586 12.21 46.49 -1.75
N LYS A 587 11.78 45.23 -1.63
CA LYS A 587 10.94 44.54 -2.62
C LYS A 587 9.45 44.72 -2.35
N ALA A 588 9.03 44.64 -1.08
CA ALA A 588 7.63 44.62 -0.71
C ALA A 588 7.35 45.21 0.66
N LYS A 589 6.07 45.54 0.89
CA LYS A 589 5.50 45.88 2.19
C LYS A 589 4.26 45.02 2.43
N ILE A 590 4.20 44.34 3.57
CA ILE A 590 3.12 43.44 3.95
C ILE A 590 2.46 43.97 5.22
N LEU A 591 1.15 44.14 5.19
CA LEU A 591 0.34 44.61 6.31
C LEU A 591 -0.61 43.50 6.76
N TRP A 592 -0.48 43.06 8.00
CA TRP A 592 -1.31 42.01 8.59
C TRP A 592 -2.36 42.62 9.51
N ASP A 593 -3.65 42.33 9.26
CA ASP A 593 -4.78 42.78 10.10
C ASP A 593 -4.68 44.28 10.48
N PHE A 594 -4.24 45.10 9.51
CA PHE A 594 -3.91 46.51 9.71
C PHE A 594 -5.05 47.41 9.23
N GLU A 595 -5.43 48.41 10.03
CA GLU A 595 -6.42 49.40 9.61
C GLU A 595 -5.78 50.46 8.71
N ILE A 596 -6.22 50.52 7.46
CA ILE A 596 -5.78 51.53 6.51
C ILE A 596 -6.56 52.82 6.77
N ARG A 597 -5.82 53.89 7.05
CA ARG A 597 -6.39 55.25 7.16
C ARG A 597 -6.68 55.78 5.76
N THR A 598 -7.91 56.24 5.56
CA THR A 598 -8.43 56.75 4.29
C THR A 598 -9.01 58.15 4.49
N ASP A 599 -8.94 58.99 3.45
CA ASP A 599 -9.48 60.36 3.51
C ASP A 599 -11.03 60.34 3.50
N ARG A 600 -11.62 59.32 2.87
CA ARG A 600 -13.06 59.09 2.85
C ARG A 600 -13.49 58.22 4.03
N VAL A 601 -14.70 58.47 4.53
CA VAL A 601 -15.33 57.63 5.56
C VAL A 601 -15.80 56.33 4.91
N MET A 602 -15.30 55.20 5.42
CA MET A 602 -15.58 53.88 4.87
C MET A 602 -15.83 52.88 6.01
N THR A 603 -16.63 51.86 5.74
CA THR A 603 -16.99 50.83 6.73
C THR A 603 -15.97 49.69 6.79
N ALA A 604 -15.35 49.33 5.66
CA ALA A 604 -14.40 48.23 5.55
C ALA A 604 -12.98 48.73 5.24
N ARG A 605 -12.14 48.87 6.26
CA ARG A 605 -10.76 49.42 6.16
C ARG A 605 -9.67 48.51 6.72
N ARG A 606 -10.06 47.37 7.28
CA ARG A 606 -9.18 46.39 7.92
C ARG A 606 -9.33 45.04 7.21
N PRO A 607 -8.61 44.82 6.10
CA PRO A 607 -8.49 43.50 5.49
C PRO A 607 -7.53 42.60 6.30
N ASP A 608 -7.60 41.30 6.08
CA ASP A 608 -6.74 40.35 6.78
C ASP A 608 -5.25 40.51 6.39
N LEU A 609 -4.99 40.79 5.11
CA LEU A 609 -3.63 40.97 4.60
C LEU A 609 -3.61 41.94 3.42
N VAL A 610 -2.64 42.85 3.39
CA VAL A 610 -2.35 43.70 2.23
C VAL A 610 -0.89 43.54 1.83
N ILE A 611 -0.66 43.24 0.56
CA ILE A 611 0.67 43.00 0.00
C ILE A 611 0.94 44.07 -1.04
N ILE A 612 1.95 44.90 -0.80
CA ILE A 612 2.37 45.95 -1.72
C ILE A 612 3.69 45.50 -2.34
N ASP A 613 3.65 45.14 -3.62
CA ASP A 613 4.83 44.87 -4.44
C ASP A 613 5.37 46.20 -4.97
N LYS A 614 6.55 46.60 -4.49
CA LYS A 614 7.18 47.89 -4.84
C LYS A 614 7.73 47.88 -6.26
N GLY A 615 8.16 46.72 -6.77
CA GLY A 615 8.73 46.59 -8.11
C GLY A 615 7.66 46.68 -9.20
N ASN A 616 6.55 45.95 -9.02
CA ASN A 616 5.45 45.93 -9.98
C ASN A 616 4.43 47.05 -9.78
N LYS A 617 4.52 47.82 -8.68
CA LYS A 617 3.53 48.82 -8.25
C LYS A 617 2.12 48.22 -8.16
N ILE A 618 1.99 47.09 -7.48
CA ILE A 618 0.70 46.39 -7.28
C ILE A 618 0.42 46.21 -5.79
N ALA A 619 -0.79 46.58 -5.35
CA ALA A 619 -1.33 46.26 -4.04
C ALA A 619 -2.38 45.14 -4.16
N THR A 620 -2.21 44.08 -3.36
CA THR A 620 -3.14 42.95 -3.28
C THR A 620 -3.79 42.93 -1.90
N ILE A 621 -5.10 43.18 -1.86
CA ILE A 621 -5.92 43.11 -0.65
C ILE A 621 -6.49 41.70 -0.56
N VAL A 622 -6.04 40.92 0.42
CA VAL A 622 -6.45 39.54 0.62
C VAL A 622 -7.36 39.46 1.84
N ASP A 623 -8.52 38.83 1.67
CA ASP A 623 -9.46 38.62 2.76
C ASP A 623 -9.92 37.15 2.78
N VAL A 624 -9.82 36.54 3.96
CA VAL A 624 -9.98 35.11 4.17
C VAL A 624 -11.38 34.82 4.72
N ALA A 625 -11.94 33.65 4.38
CA ALA A 625 -13.17 33.18 5.00
C ALA A 625 -13.23 31.65 5.06
N VAL A 626 -13.77 31.13 6.16
CA VAL A 626 -14.08 29.71 6.31
C VAL A 626 -15.58 29.50 6.64
N PRO A 627 -16.48 29.64 5.64
CA PRO A 627 -17.91 29.49 5.84
C PRO A 627 -18.37 28.02 5.77
N SER A 628 -19.68 27.79 5.92
CA SER A 628 -20.29 26.51 5.49
C SER A 628 -19.95 26.26 4.02
N ASP A 629 -19.70 25.01 3.66
CA ASP A 629 -19.44 24.56 2.28
C ASP A 629 -20.57 25.00 1.32
N THR A 630 -21.80 25.10 1.84
CA THR A 630 -22.97 25.56 1.09
C THR A 630 -23.04 27.08 0.85
N ASN A 631 -22.12 27.85 1.44
CA ASN A 631 -22.12 29.32 1.39
C ASN A 631 -20.86 29.90 0.74
N ILE A 632 -19.99 29.06 0.16
CA ILE A 632 -18.68 29.47 -0.35
C ILE A 632 -18.78 30.54 -1.45
N GLU A 633 -19.65 30.37 -2.45
CA GLU A 633 -19.80 31.33 -3.55
C GLU A 633 -20.37 32.67 -3.09
N ARG A 634 -21.41 32.63 -2.25
CA ARG A 634 -21.99 33.85 -1.68
C ARG A 634 -20.94 34.63 -0.88
N LYS A 635 -20.14 33.93 -0.07
CA LYS A 635 -19.09 34.56 0.73
C LYS A 635 -17.94 35.11 -0.12
N GLU A 636 -17.62 34.47 -1.22
CA GLU A 636 -16.66 34.99 -2.20
C GLU A 636 -17.12 36.34 -2.76
N ARG A 637 -18.37 36.43 -3.23
CA ARG A 637 -18.94 37.70 -3.75
C ARG A 637 -19.01 38.79 -2.70
N GLU A 638 -19.53 38.48 -1.51
CA GLU A 638 -19.63 39.43 -0.39
C GLU A 638 -18.26 40.04 -0.04
N LYS A 639 -17.18 39.25 -0.10
CA LYS A 639 -15.82 39.69 0.22
C LYS A 639 -15.23 40.59 -0.88
N ILE A 640 -15.50 40.28 -2.15
CA ILE A 640 -15.09 41.14 -3.28
C ILE A 640 -15.77 42.50 -3.17
N GLU A 641 -17.08 42.53 -2.95
CA GLU A 641 -17.88 43.76 -2.84
C GLU A 641 -17.45 44.61 -1.64
N LYS A 642 -17.26 43.97 -0.47
CA LYS A 642 -16.88 44.64 0.78
C LYS A 642 -15.64 45.52 0.66
N TYR A 643 -14.65 45.14 -0.14
CA TYR A 643 -13.36 45.86 -0.26
C TYR A 643 -13.18 46.62 -1.58
N GLN A 644 -14.22 46.75 -2.42
CA GLN A 644 -14.09 47.50 -3.68
C GLN A 644 -13.73 48.97 -3.44
N ASP A 645 -14.40 49.63 -2.51
CA ASP A 645 -14.10 51.03 -2.27
C ASP A 645 -12.68 51.20 -1.71
N LEU A 646 -12.26 50.32 -0.79
CA LEU A 646 -10.90 50.35 -0.23
C LEU A 646 -9.85 50.14 -1.32
N ARG A 647 -10.12 49.25 -2.29
CA ARG A 647 -9.25 49.03 -3.45
C ARG A 647 -9.02 50.32 -4.24
N LEU A 648 -10.10 51.06 -4.54
CA LEU A 648 -10.02 52.32 -5.27
C LEU A 648 -9.23 53.38 -4.49
N GLU A 649 -9.46 53.44 -3.18
CA GLU A 649 -8.78 54.41 -2.31
C GLU A 649 -7.28 54.08 -2.16
N VAL A 650 -6.93 52.81 -1.96
CA VAL A 650 -5.53 52.33 -1.93
C VAL A 650 -4.81 52.66 -3.24
N GLN A 651 -5.48 52.45 -4.38
CA GLN A 651 -4.93 52.77 -5.69
C GLN A 651 -4.66 54.27 -5.85
N ARG A 652 -5.55 55.13 -5.34
CA ARG A 652 -5.35 56.59 -5.36
C ARG A 652 -4.25 57.04 -4.41
N MET A 653 -4.30 56.59 -3.15
CA MET A 653 -3.40 57.08 -2.08
C MET A 653 -1.96 56.63 -2.26
N TRP A 654 -1.73 55.41 -2.79
CA TRP A 654 -0.39 54.82 -2.88
C TRP A 654 0.16 54.79 -4.30
N ASP A 655 -0.57 55.32 -5.30
CA ASP A 655 -0.16 55.33 -6.72
C ASP A 655 0.26 53.94 -7.24
N VAL A 656 -0.58 52.93 -6.96
CA VAL A 656 -0.37 51.52 -7.34
C VAL A 656 -1.64 50.93 -7.93
N LYS A 657 -1.52 49.90 -8.78
CA LYS A 657 -2.69 49.11 -9.19
C LYS A 657 -3.17 48.27 -8.01
N ALA A 658 -4.45 48.33 -7.66
CA ALA A 658 -4.99 47.56 -6.53
C ALA A 658 -5.99 46.48 -6.98
N LYS A 659 -5.93 45.32 -6.34
CA LYS A 659 -6.85 44.18 -6.55
C LYS A 659 -7.32 43.58 -5.23
N VAL A 660 -8.53 43.01 -5.23
CA VAL A 660 -9.13 42.31 -4.08
C VAL A 660 -9.19 40.83 -4.39
N VAL A 661 -8.60 40.02 -3.52
CA VAL A 661 -8.45 38.58 -3.70
C VAL A 661 -9.12 37.86 -2.52
N PRO A 662 -10.35 37.34 -2.69
CA PRO A 662 -11.02 36.57 -1.64
C PRO A 662 -10.44 35.15 -1.56
N VAL A 663 -10.03 34.73 -0.37
CA VAL A 663 -9.60 33.35 -0.11
C VAL A 663 -10.67 32.64 0.73
N VAL A 664 -11.61 31.99 0.04
CA VAL A 664 -12.76 31.33 0.67
C VAL A 664 -12.61 29.81 0.59
N VAL A 665 -12.64 29.16 1.75
CA VAL A 665 -12.55 27.69 1.88
C VAL A 665 -13.70 27.17 2.74
N GLY A 666 -14.49 26.22 2.25
CA GLY A 666 -15.56 25.60 3.01
C GLY A 666 -15.06 24.86 4.25
N ALA A 667 -15.84 24.88 5.32
CA ALA A 667 -15.45 24.29 6.61
C ALA A 667 -15.19 22.77 6.54
N LEU A 668 -15.80 22.06 5.60
CA LEU A 668 -15.60 20.63 5.36
C LEU A 668 -14.77 20.35 4.10
N GLY A 669 -14.13 21.38 3.53
CA GLY A 669 -13.09 21.24 2.50
C GLY A 669 -13.54 21.55 1.09
N ALA A 670 -14.80 21.95 0.86
CA ALA A 670 -15.24 22.43 -0.44
C ALA A 670 -14.58 23.77 -0.80
N SER A 671 -14.45 24.03 -2.09
CA SER A 671 -13.95 25.31 -2.61
C SER A 671 -14.56 25.59 -3.97
N THR A 672 -14.54 26.85 -4.38
CA THR A 672 -15.00 27.25 -5.71
C THR A 672 -13.92 27.00 -6.75
N GLN A 673 -14.32 26.95 -8.02
CA GLN A 673 -13.42 26.85 -9.17
C GLN A 673 -12.51 28.08 -9.33
N ASN A 674 -12.88 29.21 -8.72
CA ASN A 674 -12.11 30.44 -8.76
C ASN A 674 -10.97 30.47 -7.75
N LEU A 675 -11.00 29.60 -6.72
CA LEU A 675 -10.00 29.66 -5.66
C LEU A 675 -8.57 29.55 -6.22
N ASP A 676 -8.32 28.68 -7.21
CA ASP A 676 -6.98 28.56 -7.77
C ASP A 676 -6.55 29.84 -8.51
N LYS A 677 -7.46 30.50 -9.24
CA LYS A 677 -7.21 31.80 -9.90
C LYS A 677 -6.89 32.90 -8.87
N HIS A 678 -7.69 32.96 -7.80
CA HIS A 678 -7.45 33.91 -6.70
C HIS A 678 -6.09 33.65 -6.03
N LEU A 679 -5.71 32.39 -5.84
CA LEU A 679 -4.42 32.07 -5.24
C LEU A 679 -3.26 32.45 -6.15
N GLU A 680 -3.35 32.24 -7.47
CA GLU A 680 -2.34 32.68 -8.45
C GLU A 680 -2.09 34.19 -8.42
N GLU A 681 -3.09 34.97 -8.01
CA GLU A 681 -2.96 36.41 -7.81
C GLU A 681 -2.14 36.80 -6.56
N ILE A 682 -1.92 35.86 -5.63
CA ILE A 682 -1.14 36.09 -4.40
C ILE A 682 0.31 35.64 -4.61
N PRO A 683 1.30 36.53 -4.43
CA PRO A 683 2.71 36.18 -4.61
C PRO A 683 3.15 34.98 -3.75
N GLY A 684 3.80 33.99 -4.38
CA GLY A 684 4.30 32.78 -3.70
C GLY A 684 3.28 31.69 -3.43
N ILE A 685 2.02 31.88 -3.83
CA ILE A 685 0.95 30.88 -3.64
C ILE A 685 0.40 30.48 -5.01
N HIS A 686 0.48 29.20 -5.33
CA HIS A 686 0.02 28.69 -6.63
C HIS A 686 -0.95 27.53 -6.52
N LYS A 687 -1.18 27.01 -5.29
CA LYS A 687 -2.01 25.82 -5.06
C LYS A 687 -2.71 25.89 -3.72
N ALA A 688 -3.96 25.42 -3.71
CA ALA A 688 -4.80 25.36 -2.51
C ALA A 688 -4.49 24.30 -1.42
N PRO A 689 -3.73 23.20 -1.61
CA PRO A 689 -3.68 22.11 -0.63
C PRO A 689 -3.23 22.49 0.78
N ASP A 690 -2.24 23.38 0.90
CA ASP A 690 -1.74 23.83 2.21
C ASP A 690 -2.81 24.64 2.96
N LEU A 691 -3.59 25.45 2.23
CA LEU A 691 -4.67 26.28 2.78
C LEU A 691 -5.89 25.43 3.16
N LEU A 692 -6.29 24.50 2.29
CA LEU A 692 -7.33 23.51 2.60
C LEU A 692 -6.97 22.71 3.86
N LYS A 693 -5.69 22.32 3.99
CA LYS A 693 -5.20 21.61 5.16
C LYS A 693 -5.34 22.45 6.44
N ALA A 694 -4.95 23.72 6.41
CA ALA A 694 -5.08 24.62 7.57
C ALA A 694 -6.56 24.76 8.00
N ALA A 695 -7.46 25.02 7.05
CA ALA A 695 -8.89 25.13 7.32
C ALA A 695 -9.48 23.83 7.91
N LEU A 696 -9.13 22.68 7.35
CA LEU A 696 -9.61 21.37 7.79
C LEU A 696 -9.06 20.97 9.17
N LEU A 697 -7.81 21.28 9.48
CA LEU A 697 -7.23 21.06 10.81
C LEU A 697 -7.92 21.92 11.88
N GLY A 698 -8.16 23.20 11.59
CA GLY A 698 -8.91 24.08 12.49
C GLY A 698 -10.34 23.57 12.71
N ASN A 699 -11.00 23.06 11.66
CA ASN A 699 -12.32 22.45 11.78
C ASN A 699 -12.34 21.15 12.58
N ALA A 700 -11.36 20.27 12.36
CA ALA A 700 -11.22 19.06 13.17
C ALA A 700 -11.07 19.40 14.66
N HIS A 701 -10.27 20.43 14.98
CA HIS A 701 -10.12 20.90 16.35
C HIS A 701 -11.43 21.45 16.94
N ILE A 702 -12.21 22.21 16.16
CA ILE A 702 -13.53 22.68 16.57
C ILE A 702 -14.45 21.50 16.90
N LEU A 703 -14.55 20.52 16.00
CA LEU A 703 -15.40 19.35 16.19
C LEU A 703 -14.96 18.52 17.41
N GLN A 704 -13.65 18.31 17.59
CA GLN A 704 -13.09 17.59 18.73
C GLN A 704 -13.44 18.27 20.05
N ARG A 705 -13.21 19.58 20.14
CA ARG A 705 -13.46 20.35 21.36
C ARG A 705 -14.94 20.53 21.65
N PHE A 706 -15.78 20.68 20.63
CA PHE A 706 -17.22 20.91 20.82
C PHE A 706 -17.97 19.62 21.19
N LEU A 707 -17.56 18.48 20.62
CA LEU A 707 -18.22 17.18 20.80
C LEU A 707 -17.49 16.28 21.82
N ASP A 708 -16.47 16.80 22.51
CA ASP A 708 -15.62 16.06 23.46
C ASP A 708 -15.03 14.77 22.86
N LEU A 709 -14.57 14.84 21.61
CA LEU A 709 -13.96 13.70 20.92
C LEU A 709 -12.47 13.60 21.27
N PRO A 710 -11.89 12.39 21.33
CA PRO A 710 -10.47 12.22 21.61
C PRO A 710 -9.61 12.90 20.54
N ASP A 711 -8.53 13.57 20.99
CA ASP A 711 -7.55 14.16 20.09
C ASP A 711 -6.91 13.10 19.19
N SER A 712 -6.82 13.41 17.90
CA SER A 712 -6.08 12.64 16.90
C SER A 712 -4.56 12.80 17.14
N ARG A 713 -4.04 12.09 18.15
CA ARG A 713 -2.62 12.12 18.55
C ARG A 713 -1.65 11.78 17.41
#